data_AF-A0AA36HP31-F1
#
_entry.id   AF-A0AA36HP31-F1
#
_cell.length_a   1.000
_cell.length_b   1.000
_cell.length_c   1.000
_cell.angle_alpha   90.00
_cell.angle_beta   90.00
_cell.angle_gamma   90.00
#
_symmetry.space_group_name_H-M   'P 1'
#
loop_
_entity.id
_entity.type
_entity.pdbx_description
1 polymer ?
#
loop_
_entity_poly.entity_id
_entity_poly.type
_entity_poly.pdbx_seq_one_letter_code
_entity_poly.pdbx_strand_id
1 'polypeptide(L)'
;MGIDGASLSTVPPKRVRALPRKSEVGCGGEADELLCKRRLSAGGRLAHITCEGENDPRVSVHQRGQLGRSFFWQPPALGVPVSALGKKIGALKRRRFTKTGPDAVALRDDQTLTIYDQGGDLRHLRVFNDEGACEVEMSGEVVHCPSLQLAQDMDVGVRDECLKAFGTYSFRYLIPSILIQCALQMLRFMAITYLESCALTDPETFWWRPILPAVQFLFLANLVVCHMFNVFLTGDDKVSWVDRIVGNLSAAIFLLGTMYLEPRLPPIYVAHSGVVGLFISQPFLHYYKTMATFPTRRLLPSLRWAMCCIAAILGAAISNTVIGVVYGAMLQTGAMPLRASLFLPLATATCEVFTVVWVKHSYNWIVWPRRKMKDEDGCDGNGFEGSVLGDNFFLPAATLIMAANALAESIRMAATFSVAASTGSYAWTLSVPLSMMLNVATRLGWMRFVRFGTLKRLGWVQMAVKMSGPTSWTMLHENMKIYGGYSRFAAVLALITSRAVMHGVSVNPIFNASAGYALLAMLAAEVVEDFVVLWELLPTAPIPQEVIWRDEAFDNSTPLQLVAVEHCRSSLGTNMARSARAKPTGDSSRVHPDTFNSVCPSMPADAMISVASLGPHQERWRSVTSWLGQPRVLNPALPLHGLRELPFHIQLGSVGVMVEVTFGVLFVLLGPGFALGLVEDSCASRGQTDAESLFFWSIPLSC
;
A
#
# COMPACT_ATOMS: atom_id res chain seq x y z
N MET A 1 -51.16 -28.78 -21.83
CA MET A 1 -50.41 -27.51 -21.77
C MET A 1 -48.99 -27.84 -21.34
N GLY A 2 -48.10 -28.06 -22.31
CA GLY A 2 -46.70 -28.40 -22.07
C GLY A 2 -45.87 -27.13 -21.99
N ILE A 3 -45.01 -27.04 -20.98
CA ILE A 3 -44.07 -25.95 -20.78
C ILE A 3 -42.75 -26.38 -21.42
N ASP A 4 -42.36 -25.68 -22.49
CA ASP A 4 -41.10 -25.89 -23.20
C ASP A 4 -39.90 -25.60 -22.28
N GLY A 5 -39.04 -26.60 -22.13
CA GLY A 5 -37.74 -26.48 -21.49
C GLY A 5 -36.77 -25.75 -22.41
N ALA A 6 -36.55 -24.47 -22.15
CA ALA A 6 -35.46 -23.71 -22.75
C ALA A 6 -34.12 -24.24 -22.21
N SER A 7 -33.42 -25.03 -23.03
CA SER A 7 -32.06 -25.48 -22.77
C SER A 7 -31.14 -24.27 -22.70
N LEU A 8 -30.56 -24.01 -21.52
CA LEU A 8 -29.44 -23.09 -21.34
C LEU A 8 -28.27 -23.57 -22.21
N SER A 9 -28.06 -22.87 -23.32
CA SER A 9 -26.87 -22.96 -24.15
C SER A 9 -25.64 -22.66 -23.30
N THR A 10 -24.96 -23.71 -22.86
CA THR A 10 -23.62 -23.62 -22.29
C THR A 10 -22.68 -23.21 -23.41
N VAL A 11 -22.31 -21.94 -23.47
CA VAL A 11 -21.20 -21.48 -24.32
C VAL A 11 -19.97 -22.28 -23.89
N PRO A 12 -19.40 -23.15 -24.73
CA PRO A 12 -18.22 -23.91 -24.36
C PRO A 12 -17.09 -22.92 -24.08
N PRO A 13 -16.24 -23.16 -23.06
CA PRO A 13 -15.07 -22.33 -22.83
C PRO A 13 -14.27 -22.27 -24.14
N LYS A 14 -14.00 -21.05 -24.63
CA LYS A 14 -13.15 -20.84 -25.80
C LYS A 14 -11.85 -21.59 -25.57
N ARG A 15 -11.64 -22.71 -26.29
CA ARG A 15 -10.35 -23.38 -26.35
C ARG A 15 -9.32 -22.35 -26.78
N VAL A 16 -8.34 -22.11 -25.92
CA VAL A 16 -7.15 -21.32 -26.25
C VAL A 16 -6.53 -21.95 -27.49
N ARG A 17 -6.62 -21.27 -28.64
CA ARG A 17 -5.90 -21.67 -29.84
C ARG A 17 -4.41 -21.62 -29.49
N ALA A 18 -3.70 -22.74 -29.72
CA ALA A 18 -2.24 -22.72 -29.73
C ALA A 18 -1.80 -21.59 -30.69
N LEU A 19 -0.89 -20.74 -30.20
CA LEU A 19 -0.37 -19.60 -30.95
C LEU A 19 0.18 -20.08 -32.31
N PRO A 20 -0.03 -19.32 -33.39
CA PRO A 20 0.56 -19.67 -34.69
C PRO A 20 2.09 -19.73 -34.59
N ARG A 21 2.67 -20.83 -35.08
CA ARG A 21 4.12 -21.14 -35.12
C ARG A 21 4.94 -20.24 -36.05
N LYS A 22 4.60 -18.97 -36.24
CA LYS A 22 5.33 -18.06 -37.13
C LYS A 22 5.68 -16.77 -36.40
N SER A 23 6.98 -16.49 -36.32
CA SER A 23 7.55 -15.19 -36.03
C SER A 23 7.16 -14.22 -37.15
N GLU A 24 5.95 -13.67 -37.11
CA GLU A 24 5.62 -12.51 -37.91
C GLU A 24 6.27 -11.30 -37.25
N VAL A 25 7.32 -10.80 -37.91
CA VAL A 25 8.18 -9.70 -37.50
C VAL A 25 7.51 -8.38 -37.90
N GLY A 26 7.40 -7.43 -36.98
CA GLY A 26 6.84 -6.11 -37.26
C GLY A 26 7.25 -5.08 -36.20
N CYS A 27 7.14 -3.78 -36.54
CA CYS A 27 7.53 -2.60 -35.74
C CYS A 27 7.56 -2.83 -34.21
N GLY A 28 8.72 -3.23 -33.68
CA GLY A 28 8.86 -3.68 -32.30
C GLY A 28 8.44 -2.64 -31.25
N GLY A 29 8.63 -1.34 -31.52
CA GLY A 29 8.32 -0.29 -30.54
C GLY A 29 6.85 -0.19 -30.13
N GLU A 30 5.91 -0.23 -31.10
CA GLU A 30 4.47 -0.13 -30.82
C GLU A 30 3.89 -1.43 -30.28
N ALA A 31 4.35 -2.57 -30.82
CA ALA A 31 3.97 -3.89 -30.37
C ALA A 31 4.41 -4.13 -28.91
N ASP A 32 5.65 -3.78 -28.58
CA ASP A 32 6.19 -3.85 -27.22
C ASP A 32 5.36 -2.97 -26.29
N GLU A 33 5.09 -1.71 -26.67
CA GLU A 33 4.31 -0.82 -25.82
C GLU A 33 2.89 -1.35 -25.57
N LEU A 34 2.23 -1.89 -26.59
CA LEU A 34 0.89 -2.49 -26.47
C LEU A 34 0.91 -3.68 -25.50
N LEU A 35 1.83 -4.63 -25.68
CA LEU A 35 1.96 -5.79 -24.79
C LEU A 35 2.32 -5.38 -23.36
N CYS A 36 3.24 -4.43 -23.21
CA CYS A 36 3.65 -3.90 -21.92
C CYS A 36 2.45 -3.28 -21.19
N LYS A 37 1.68 -2.42 -21.87
CA LYS A 37 0.46 -1.81 -21.30
C LYS A 37 -0.56 -2.87 -20.91
N ARG A 38 -0.86 -3.83 -21.79
CA ARG A 38 -1.81 -4.92 -21.49
C ARG A 38 -1.37 -5.75 -20.30
N ARG A 39 -0.07 -6.09 -20.22
CA ARG A 39 0.51 -6.87 -19.12
C ARG A 39 0.41 -6.13 -17.78
N LEU A 40 0.78 -4.86 -17.75
CA LEU A 40 0.70 -4.01 -16.56
C LEU A 40 -0.76 -3.78 -16.12
N SER A 41 -1.67 -3.55 -17.07
CA SER A 41 -3.11 -3.43 -16.81
C SER A 41 -3.69 -4.72 -16.22
N ALA A 42 -3.27 -5.89 -16.71
CA ALA A 42 -3.64 -7.19 -16.14
C ALA A 42 -3.02 -7.44 -14.74
N GLY A 43 -2.09 -6.59 -14.31
CA GLY A 43 -1.39 -6.69 -13.03
C GLY A 43 -0.23 -7.66 -13.02
N GLY A 44 0.24 -8.05 -14.19
CA GLY A 44 1.39 -8.90 -14.34
C GLY A 44 2.69 -8.14 -14.18
N ARG A 45 3.70 -8.84 -13.70
CA ARG A 45 5.09 -8.37 -13.79
C ARG A 45 5.56 -8.44 -15.22
N LEU A 46 6.51 -7.57 -15.54
CA LEU A 46 7.05 -7.39 -16.86
C LEU A 46 8.52 -7.04 -16.71
N ALA A 47 9.36 -7.78 -17.44
CA ALA A 47 10.71 -7.36 -17.76
C ALA A 47 10.75 -7.09 -19.27
N HIS A 48 11.32 -5.95 -19.65
CA HIS A 48 11.55 -5.57 -21.03
C HIS A 48 13.05 -5.34 -21.19
N ILE A 49 13.68 -6.07 -22.12
CA ILE A 49 15.10 -5.94 -22.43
C ILE A 49 15.19 -5.40 -23.85
N THR A 50 15.60 -4.14 -23.97
CA THR A 50 15.79 -3.49 -25.28
C THR A 50 17.10 -3.97 -25.89
N CYS A 51 17.03 -4.46 -27.14
CA CYS A 51 18.18 -4.91 -27.94
C CYS A 51 18.32 -4.02 -29.20
N GLU A 52 19.42 -4.13 -29.95
CA GLU A 52 19.71 -3.32 -31.15
C GLU A 52 18.86 -3.65 -32.39
N GLY A 53 17.99 -4.65 -32.28
CA GLY A 53 17.08 -5.06 -33.34
C GLY A 53 16.87 -6.57 -33.31
N GLU A 54 16.20 -7.08 -34.34
CA GLU A 54 15.91 -8.52 -34.48
C GLU A 54 17.19 -9.36 -34.64
N ASN A 55 18.18 -8.82 -35.36
CA ASN A 55 19.44 -9.50 -35.66
C ASN A 55 20.56 -9.07 -34.71
N ASP A 56 20.24 -8.66 -33.48
CA ASP A 56 21.25 -8.30 -32.49
C ASP A 56 22.12 -9.55 -32.22
N PRO A 57 23.43 -9.54 -32.58
CA PRO A 57 24.29 -10.71 -32.50
C PRO A 57 24.53 -11.18 -31.06
N ARG A 58 24.19 -10.35 -30.07
CA ARG A 58 24.27 -10.68 -28.64
C ARG A 58 23.11 -11.55 -28.18
N VAL A 59 22.04 -11.66 -28.98
CA VAL A 59 20.83 -12.42 -28.64
C VAL A 59 20.88 -13.80 -29.30
N SER A 60 20.71 -14.84 -28.50
CA SER A 60 20.74 -16.24 -28.94
C SER A 60 19.52 -17.00 -28.44
N VAL A 61 18.91 -17.82 -29.30
CA VAL A 61 17.80 -18.71 -28.92
C VAL A 61 18.28 -20.16 -28.94
N HIS A 62 18.16 -20.84 -27.81
CA HIS A 62 18.59 -22.23 -27.65
C HIS A 62 17.39 -23.13 -27.37
N GLN A 63 17.27 -24.23 -28.11
CA GLN A 63 16.39 -25.33 -27.74
C GLN A 63 17.02 -26.08 -26.58
N ARG A 64 16.33 -26.14 -25.43
CA ARG A 64 16.81 -26.89 -24.28
C ARG A 64 15.77 -27.93 -23.88
N GLY A 65 16.25 -29.13 -23.57
CA GLY A 65 15.44 -30.13 -22.87
C GLY A 65 14.89 -29.52 -21.57
N GLN A 66 13.69 -29.96 -21.17
CA GLN A 66 12.90 -29.45 -20.03
C GLN A 66 13.78 -28.78 -18.96
N LEU A 67 13.83 -27.44 -18.91
CA LEU A 67 14.19 -26.83 -17.63
C LEU A 67 13.09 -27.28 -16.66
N GLY A 68 13.47 -27.82 -15.50
CA GLY A 68 12.51 -28.15 -14.46
C GLY A 68 11.55 -26.99 -14.19
N ARG A 69 10.36 -27.27 -13.64
CA ARG A 69 9.28 -26.30 -13.36
C ARG A 69 9.63 -25.17 -12.37
N SER A 70 10.91 -24.95 -12.10
CA SER A 70 11.40 -23.97 -11.14
C SER A 70 11.23 -22.55 -11.69
N PHE A 71 10.61 -21.70 -10.87
CA PHE A 71 10.47 -20.29 -11.17
C PHE A 71 11.72 -19.52 -10.72
N PHE A 72 12.32 -18.75 -11.63
CA PHE A 72 13.44 -17.85 -11.40
C PHE A 72 13.04 -16.41 -11.68
N TRP A 73 13.39 -15.49 -10.79
CA TRP A 73 13.26 -14.07 -11.03
C TRP A 73 14.38 -13.29 -10.34
N GLN A 74 15.46 -13.09 -11.08
CA GLN A 74 16.57 -12.24 -10.72
C GLN A 74 16.52 -10.99 -11.61
N PRO A 75 15.98 -9.87 -11.12
CA PRO A 75 15.84 -8.65 -11.90
C PRO A 75 17.21 -8.00 -12.16
N PRO A 76 17.31 -7.10 -13.16
CA PRO A 76 18.55 -6.38 -13.43
C PRO A 76 19.08 -5.63 -12.21
N ALA A 77 20.40 -5.61 -12.05
CA ALA A 77 21.08 -5.00 -10.91
C ALA A 77 20.79 -3.49 -10.78
N LEU A 78 20.99 -2.98 -9.56
CA LEU A 78 20.98 -1.55 -9.28
C LEU A 78 22.06 -0.85 -10.10
N GLY A 79 21.67 -0.03 -11.08
CA GLY A 79 22.60 0.73 -11.91
C GLY A 79 22.31 0.61 -13.40
N VAL A 80 21.63 -0.45 -13.83
CA VAL A 80 21.27 -0.62 -15.25
C VAL A 80 20.32 0.51 -15.68
N PRO A 81 20.63 1.25 -16.78
CA PRO A 81 19.80 2.35 -17.23
C PRO A 81 18.41 1.86 -17.65
N VAL A 82 17.39 2.63 -17.27
CA VAL A 82 16.01 2.37 -17.71
C VAL A 82 15.90 2.70 -19.19
N SER A 83 15.37 1.78 -19.99
CA SER A 83 15.19 1.96 -21.43
C SER A 83 14.24 3.11 -21.76
N ALA A 84 14.27 3.62 -22.99
CA ALA A 84 13.35 4.69 -23.44
C ALA A 84 11.88 4.26 -23.31
N LEU A 85 11.55 3.03 -23.72
CA LEU A 85 10.23 2.44 -23.51
C LEU A 85 9.91 2.33 -22.03
N GLY A 86 10.87 1.87 -21.22
CA GLY A 86 10.74 1.79 -19.77
C GLY A 86 10.29 3.10 -19.14
N LYS A 87 10.94 4.22 -19.49
CA LYS A 87 10.55 5.55 -19.02
C LYS A 87 9.11 5.90 -19.44
N LYS A 88 8.70 5.54 -20.65
CA LYS A 88 7.33 5.76 -21.19
C LYS A 88 6.26 4.97 -20.42
N ILE A 89 6.56 3.73 -20.04
CA ILE A 89 5.64 2.85 -19.29
C ILE A 89 5.77 2.96 -17.76
N GLY A 90 6.53 3.94 -17.27
CA GLY A 90 6.63 4.24 -15.84
C GLY A 90 7.60 3.36 -15.06
N ALA A 91 8.57 2.71 -15.72
CA ALA A 91 9.66 2.03 -15.03
C ALA A 91 10.50 3.03 -14.24
N LEU A 92 10.62 2.80 -12.93
CA LEU A 92 11.47 3.60 -12.06
C LEU A 92 12.69 2.78 -11.61
N LYS A 93 13.79 3.48 -11.31
CA LYS A 93 14.94 2.85 -10.65
C LYS A 93 14.47 2.22 -9.33
N ARG A 94 14.93 1.00 -9.05
CA ARG A 94 14.68 0.31 -7.78
C ARG A 94 15.14 1.20 -6.62
N ARG A 95 14.33 1.31 -5.57
CA ARG A 95 14.66 2.02 -4.32
C ARG A 95 14.39 1.09 -3.14
N ARG A 96 15.41 0.75 -2.33
CA ARG A 96 15.30 -0.16 -1.19
C ARG A 96 14.73 -1.55 -1.57
N PHE A 97 13.62 -1.92 -0.92
CA PHE A 97 12.87 -3.17 -1.05
C PHE A 97 11.76 -3.10 -2.10
N THR A 98 11.54 -1.95 -2.74
CA THR A 98 10.39 -1.75 -3.63
C THR A 98 10.84 -1.22 -4.97
N LYS A 99 10.22 -1.72 -6.04
CA LYS A 99 10.36 -1.15 -7.38
C LYS A 99 8.97 -0.87 -7.91
N THR A 100 8.71 0.38 -8.28
CA THR A 100 7.46 0.78 -8.95
C THR A 100 7.65 0.67 -10.46
N GLY A 101 6.66 0.08 -11.13
CA GLY A 101 6.70 -0.14 -12.58
C GLY A 101 7.61 -1.32 -13.00
N PRO A 102 7.68 -1.60 -14.31
CA PRO A 102 8.34 -2.80 -14.83
C PRO A 102 9.87 -2.77 -14.77
N ASP A 103 10.47 -3.94 -14.96
CA ASP A 103 11.91 -4.13 -15.16
C ASP A 103 12.27 -3.85 -16.63
N ALA A 104 12.32 -2.57 -17.03
CA ALA A 104 12.62 -2.18 -18.41
C ALA A 104 14.04 -1.61 -18.56
N VAL A 105 14.94 -2.40 -19.15
CA VAL A 105 16.37 -2.10 -19.28
C VAL A 105 16.83 -2.23 -20.73
N ALA A 106 17.98 -1.63 -21.05
CA ALA A 106 18.68 -1.91 -22.29
C ALA A 106 19.77 -2.96 -22.04
N LEU A 107 19.94 -3.87 -22.99
CA LEU A 107 21.08 -4.78 -23.03
C LEU A 107 22.35 -3.95 -23.25
N ARG A 108 23.37 -4.16 -22.42
CA ARG A 108 24.64 -3.44 -22.53
C ARG A 108 25.51 -4.04 -23.64
N ASP A 109 26.49 -3.28 -24.11
CA ASP A 109 27.41 -3.69 -25.17
C ASP A 109 28.28 -4.88 -24.77
N ASP A 110 28.56 -5.00 -23.46
CA ASP A 110 29.30 -6.10 -22.84
C ASP A 110 28.41 -7.29 -22.42
N GLN A 111 27.13 -7.30 -22.79
CA GLN A 111 26.18 -8.34 -22.37
C GLN A 111 25.71 -9.21 -23.52
N THR A 112 25.42 -10.48 -23.23
CA THR A 112 24.75 -11.41 -24.14
C THR A 112 23.45 -11.92 -23.52
N LEU A 113 22.42 -12.07 -24.35
CA LEU A 113 21.10 -12.56 -23.95
C LEU A 113 20.87 -13.94 -24.56
N THR A 114 20.60 -14.93 -23.71
CA THR A 114 20.21 -16.27 -24.13
C THR A 114 18.76 -16.53 -23.75
N ILE A 115 17.93 -16.84 -24.74
CA ILE A 115 16.53 -17.21 -24.59
C ILE A 115 16.41 -18.73 -24.80
N TYR A 116 15.68 -19.42 -23.92
CA TYR A 116 15.47 -20.85 -24.03
C TYR A 116 14.05 -21.19 -24.47
N ASP A 117 13.97 -22.02 -25.52
CA ASP A 117 12.75 -22.63 -26.04
C ASP A 117 12.48 -23.96 -25.33
N GLN A 118 11.28 -24.11 -24.78
CA GLN A 118 10.75 -25.33 -24.18
C GLN A 118 9.48 -25.77 -24.90
N GLY A 119 9.62 -26.71 -25.83
CA GLY A 119 8.46 -27.31 -26.51
C GLY A 119 7.76 -26.37 -27.49
N GLY A 120 8.45 -25.35 -28.00
CA GLY A 120 7.92 -24.34 -28.93
C GLY A 120 7.52 -23.03 -28.25
N ASP A 121 7.61 -22.96 -26.91
CA ASP A 121 7.38 -21.74 -26.15
C ASP A 121 8.70 -21.20 -25.59
N LEU A 122 8.97 -19.90 -25.78
CA LEU A 122 10.08 -19.22 -25.11
C LEU A 122 9.71 -19.01 -23.63
N ARG A 123 10.40 -19.69 -22.73
CA ARG A 123 10.00 -19.81 -21.31
C ARG A 123 11.04 -19.31 -20.30
N HIS A 124 12.26 -19.01 -20.75
CA HIS A 124 13.36 -18.65 -19.87
C HIS A 124 14.35 -17.75 -20.59
N LEU A 125 14.98 -16.83 -19.87
CA LEU A 125 16.07 -16.01 -20.37
C LEU A 125 17.19 -15.86 -19.35
N ARG A 126 18.41 -15.66 -19.87
CA ARG A 126 19.61 -15.32 -19.10
C ARG A 126 20.37 -14.19 -19.79
N VAL A 127 20.83 -13.23 -19.01
CA VAL A 127 21.79 -12.22 -19.47
C VAL A 127 23.14 -12.54 -18.83
N PHE A 128 24.16 -12.65 -19.65
CA PHE A 128 25.54 -12.84 -19.23
C PHE A 128 26.34 -11.58 -19.52
N ASN A 129 27.33 -11.27 -18.68
CA ASN A 129 28.36 -10.28 -19.01
C ASN A 129 29.45 -10.90 -19.92
N ASP A 130 30.45 -10.10 -20.25
CA ASP A 130 31.63 -10.46 -21.05
C ASP A 130 32.51 -11.52 -20.38
N GLU A 131 32.52 -11.57 -19.05
CA GLU A 131 33.17 -12.62 -18.24
C GLU A 131 32.37 -13.95 -18.21
N GLY A 132 31.17 -13.98 -18.79
CA GLY A 132 30.28 -15.15 -18.79
C GLY A 132 29.50 -15.36 -17.48
N ALA A 133 29.56 -14.43 -16.54
CA ALA A 133 28.76 -14.44 -15.32
C ALA A 133 27.29 -14.09 -15.64
N CYS A 134 26.35 -14.87 -15.09
CA CYS A 134 24.92 -14.61 -15.26
C CYS A 134 24.48 -13.45 -14.35
N GLU A 135 24.13 -12.31 -14.94
CA GLU A 135 23.70 -11.12 -14.22
C GLU A 135 22.18 -11.06 -14.02
N VAL A 136 21.43 -11.61 -14.99
CA VAL A 136 19.96 -11.63 -14.98
C VAL A 136 19.52 -13.03 -15.34
N GLU A 137 18.58 -13.57 -14.59
CA GLU A 137 17.93 -14.84 -14.91
C GLU A 137 16.44 -14.74 -14.60
N MET A 138 15.61 -15.07 -15.59
CA MET A 138 14.16 -15.00 -15.43
C MET A 138 13.50 -16.17 -16.13
N SER A 139 12.52 -16.76 -15.46
CA SER A 139 11.57 -17.70 -16.04
C SER A 139 10.22 -17.02 -16.23
N GLY A 140 9.54 -17.32 -17.33
CA GLY A 140 8.25 -16.75 -17.67
C GLY A 140 8.00 -16.81 -19.16
N GLU A 141 6.82 -16.39 -19.62
CA GLU A 141 6.56 -16.26 -21.05
C GLU A 141 7.42 -15.12 -21.63
N VAL A 142 8.31 -15.48 -22.56
CA VAL A 142 9.18 -14.53 -23.27
C VAL A 142 8.59 -14.25 -24.64
N VAL A 143 8.46 -12.98 -24.97
CA VAL A 143 8.05 -12.54 -26.31
C VAL A 143 9.23 -11.81 -26.93
N HIS A 144 9.73 -12.31 -28.05
CA HIS A 144 10.89 -11.77 -28.75
C HIS A 144 10.44 -11.07 -30.04
N CYS A 145 10.74 -9.77 -30.15
CA CYS A 145 10.46 -8.92 -31.32
C CYS A 145 9.06 -9.12 -31.96
N PRO A 146 7.96 -8.94 -31.21
CA PRO A 146 6.61 -9.21 -31.71
C PRO A 146 6.19 -8.22 -32.80
N SER A 147 5.49 -8.68 -33.83
CA SER A 147 4.71 -7.78 -34.68
C SER A 147 3.53 -7.16 -33.94
N LEU A 148 3.04 -6.03 -34.44
CA LEU A 148 1.86 -5.38 -33.90
C LEU A 148 0.60 -6.28 -33.99
N GLN A 149 0.46 -7.03 -35.09
CA GLN A 149 -0.65 -7.97 -35.26
C GLN A 149 -0.59 -9.08 -34.20
N LEU A 150 0.57 -9.69 -33.98
CA LEU A 150 0.76 -10.67 -32.91
C LEU A 150 0.43 -10.06 -31.54
N ALA A 151 0.92 -8.85 -31.25
CA ALA A 151 0.64 -8.15 -30.00
C ALA A 151 -0.86 -7.86 -29.77
N GLN A 152 -1.62 -7.61 -30.83
CA GLN A 152 -3.07 -7.44 -30.79
C GLN A 152 -3.78 -8.77 -30.53
N ASP A 153 -3.37 -9.83 -31.20
CA ASP A 153 -4.00 -11.15 -31.13
C ASP A 153 -3.64 -11.94 -29.87
N MET A 154 -2.51 -11.62 -29.24
CA MET A 154 -2.07 -12.27 -27.99
C MET A 154 -3.06 -12.01 -26.85
N ASP A 155 -3.40 -13.05 -26.10
CA ASP A 155 -4.12 -12.91 -24.83
C ASP A 155 -3.11 -12.67 -23.71
N VAL A 156 -3.21 -11.52 -23.05
CA VAL A 156 -2.25 -11.08 -22.03
C VAL A 156 -2.96 -11.04 -20.69
N GLY A 157 -2.65 -12.01 -19.82
CA GLY A 157 -3.24 -12.15 -18.50
C GLY A 157 -2.28 -12.74 -17.47
N VAL A 158 -2.60 -12.58 -16.18
CA VAL A 158 -1.86 -13.23 -15.10
C VAL A 158 -2.61 -14.50 -14.71
N ARG A 159 -2.02 -15.66 -14.98
CA ARG A 159 -2.64 -16.95 -14.65
C ARG A 159 -2.72 -17.18 -13.14
N ASP A 160 -1.62 -16.88 -12.43
CA ASP A 160 -1.55 -16.97 -10.98
C ASP A 160 -1.72 -15.60 -10.32
N GLU A 161 -2.85 -15.40 -9.64
CA GLU A 161 -3.14 -14.15 -8.94
C GLU A 161 -2.18 -13.87 -7.78
N CYS A 162 -1.54 -14.89 -7.21
CA CYS A 162 -0.53 -14.72 -6.16
C CYS A 162 0.74 -14.02 -6.68
N LEU A 163 0.97 -14.06 -7.99
CA LEU A 163 2.07 -13.36 -8.64
C LEU A 163 1.73 -11.91 -9.03
N LYS A 164 0.51 -11.43 -8.79
CA LYS A 164 0.17 -10.01 -8.99
C LYS A 164 0.93 -9.16 -7.98
N ALA A 165 1.51 -8.06 -8.43
CA ALA A 165 2.19 -7.12 -7.56
C ALA A 165 1.20 -6.31 -6.71
N PHE A 166 1.63 -5.86 -5.53
CA PHE A 166 0.88 -4.94 -4.70
C PHE A 166 0.63 -3.61 -5.42
N GLY A 167 -0.45 -2.93 -5.05
CA GLY A 167 -0.66 -1.56 -5.48
C GLY A 167 0.17 -0.57 -4.67
N THR A 168 0.43 0.58 -5.26
CA THR A 168 1.15 1.68 -4.65
C THR A 168 0.58 3.01 -5.13
N TYR A 169 0.85 4.06 -4.35
CA TYR A 169 0.52 5.43 -4.71
C TYR A 169 1.65 6.04 -5.55
N SER A 170 1.38 7.21 -6.12
CA SER A 170 2.37 7.94 -6.88
C SER A 170 2.19 9.43 -6.67
N PHE A 171 3.28 10.19 -6.69
CA PHE A 171 3.19 11.65 -6.60
C PHE A 171 2.44 12.25 -7.81
N ARG A 172 2.49 11.59 -8.97
CA ARG A 172 1.76 12.00 -10.19
C ARG A 172 0.26 12.15 -9.94
N TYR A 173 -0.35 11.23 -9.20
CA TYR A 173 -1.78 11.24 -8.92
C TYR A 173 -2.10 11.78 -7.53
N LEU A 174 -1.20 11.59 -6.57
CA LEU A 174 -1.36 12.08 -5.21
C LEU A 174 -1.36 13.62 -5.14
N ILE A 175 -0.43 14.32 -5.81
CA ILE A 175 -0.35 15.79 -5.73
C ILE A 175 -1.64 16.45 -6.26
N PRO A 176 -2.13 16.13 -7.48
CA PRO A 176 -3.41 16.67 -7.94
C PRO A 176 -4.57 16.30 -7.01
N SER A 177 -4.55 15.08 -6.45
CA SER A 177 -5.58 14.65 -5.48
C SER A 177 -5.59 15.53 -4.23
N ILE A 178 -4.42 15.86 -3.67
CA ILE A 178 -4.27 16.76 -2.52
C ILE A 178 -4.79 18.15 -2.85
N LEU A 179 -4.43 18.70 -4.01
CA LEU A 179 -4.87 20.04 -4.43
C LEU A 179 -6.39 20.11 -4.63
N ILE A 180 -6.96 19.14 -5.33
CA ILE A 180 -8.42 19.05 -5.54
C ILE A 180 -9.14 18.94 -4.21
N GLN A 181 -8.69 18.04 -3.32
CA GLN A 181 -9.31 17.87 -2.01
C GLN A 181 -9.16 19.11 -1.13
N CYS A 182 -8.01 19.79 -1.15
CA CYS A 182 -7.80 21.05 -0.44
C CYS A 182 -8.79 22.13 -0.90
N ALA A 183 -8.95 22.31 -2.22
CA ALA A 183 -9.89 23.29 -2.77
C ALA A 183 -11.34 22.98 -2.38
N LEU A 184 -11.73 21.70 -2.47
CA LEU A 184 -13.08 21.27 -2.14
C LEU A 184 -13.39 21.41 -0.65
N GLN A 185 -12.43 21.10 0.23
CA GLN A 185 -12.59 21.34 1.66
C GLN A 185 -12.63 22.82 2.00
N MET A 186 -11.84 23.66 1.33
CA MET A 186 -11.87 25.11 1.57
C MET A 186 -13.25 25.67 1.28
N LEU A 187 -13.84 25.31 0.13
CA LEU A 187 -15.21 25.69 -0.23
C LEU A 187 -16.23 25.17 0.80
N ARG A 188 -16.06 23.93 1.24
CA ARG A 188 -16.89 23.34 2.29
C ARG A 188 -16.80 24.13 3.59
N PHE A 189 -15.61 24.46 4.08
CA PHE A 189 -15.44 25.23 5.30
C PHE A 189 -16.07 26.62 5.20
N MET A 190 -15.91 27.29 4.07
CA MET A 190 -16.57 28.58 3.82
C MET A 190 -18.10 28.44 3.88
N ALA A 191 -18.64 27.41 3.24
CA ALA A 191 -20.08 27.12 3.28
C ALA A 191 -20.57 26.81 4.71
N ILE A 192 -19.87 25.95 5.46
CA ILE A 192 -20.20 25.65 6.86
C ILE A 192 -20.17 26.94 7.69
N THR A 193 -19.10 27.71 7.59
CA THR A 193 -18.91 28.94 8.38
C THR A 193 -20.02 29.95 8.08
N TYR A 194 -20.34 30.15 6.81
CA TYR A 194 -21.42 31.04 6.41
C TYR A 194 -22.77 30.58 6.95
N LEU A 195 -23.11 29.31 6.76
CA LEU A 195 -24.39 28.75 7.19
C LEU A 195 -24.52 28.74 8.72
N GLU A 196 -23.45 28.43 9.46
CA GLU A 196 -23.43 28.55 10.91
C GLU A 196 -23.60 29.99 11.39
N SER A 197 -22.97 30.94 10.69
CA SER A 197 -23.12 32.37 11.01
C SER A 197 -24.57 32.83 10.81
N CYS A 198 -25.25 32.35 9.77
CA CYS A 198 -26.67 32.60 9.56
C CYS A 198 -27.52 31.92 10.65
N ALA A 199 -27.21 30.69 11.04
CA ALA A 199 -27.94 29.97 12.08
C ALA A 199 -27.80 30.62 13.48
N LEU A 200 -26.69 31.32 13.74
CA LEU A 200 -26.55 32.14 14.95
C LEU A 200 -27.52 33.33 14.97
N THR A 201 -27.89 33.86 13.79
CA THR A 201 -28.85 34.97 13.68
C THR A 201 -30.31 34.50 13.58
N ASP A 202 -30.54 33.31 13.03
CA ASP A 202 -31.86 32.71 12.86
C ASP A 202 -31.84 31.22 13.27
N PRO A 203 -32.16 30.92 14.55
CA PRO A 203 -32.11 29.57 15.08
C PRO A 203 -33.04 28.57 14.38
N GLU A 204 -34.03 29.01 13.60
CA GLU A 204 -34.96 28.12 12.89
C GLU A 204 -34.32 27.50 11.63
N THR A 205 -33.15 27.98 11.20
CA THR A 205 -32.46 27.53 9.98
C THR A 205 -31.45 26.39 10.21
N PHE A 206 -31.76 25.34 10.99
CA PHE A 206 -30.80 24.22 11.23
C PHE A 206 -30.89 23.06 10.23
N TRP A 207 -31.84 23.07 9.29
CA TRP A 207 -32.11 21.97 8.36
C TRP A 207 -30.94 21.63 7.41
N TRP A 208 -30.01 22.56 7.20
CA TRP A 208 -28.86 22.36 6.30
C TRP A 208 -27.72 21.56 6.95
N ARG A 209 -27.62 21.56 8.30
CA ARG A 209 -26.57 20.82 9.03
C ARG A 209 -26.53 19.33 8.68
N PRO A 210 -27.67 18.63 8.50
CA PRO A 210 -27.64 17.24 8.02
C PRO A 210 -27.41 17.07 6.52
N ILE A 211 -27.79 18.07 5.72
CA ILE A 211 -27.65 18.01 4.26
C ILE A 211 -26.19 18.19 3.84
N LEU A 212 -25.44 19.08 4.48
CA LEU A 212 -24.10 19.40 4.03
C LEU A 212 -23.10 18.23 4.17
N PRO A 213 -23.03 17.49 5.30
CA PRO A 213 -22.25 16.25 5.41
C PRO A 213 -22.75 15.17 4.45
N ALA A 214 -24.07 15.08 4.23
CA ALA A 214 -24.65 14.10 3.29
C ALA A 214 -24.19 14.38 1.84
N VAL A 215 -24.36 15.62 1.35
CA VAL A 215 -23.90 16.08 0.04
C VAL A 215 -22.41 15.81 -0.12
N GLN A 216 -21.63 16.16 0.88
CA GLN A 216 -20.19 15.99 0.80
C GLN A 216 -19.76 14.52 0.78
N PHE A 217 -20.36 13.68 1.63
CA PHE A 217 -20.12 12.25 1.60
C PHE A 217 -20.41 11.71 0.21
N LEU A 218 -21.56 12.08 -0.38
CA LEU A 218 -22.00 11.68 -1.72
C LEU A 218 -21.00 12.00 -2.84
N PHE A 219 -20.33 13.15 -2.79
CA PHE A 219 -19.48 13.62 -3.90
C PHE A 219 -17.99 13.31 -3.78
N LEU A 220 -17.43 13.14 -2.57
CA LEU A 220 -15.97 13.16 -2.36
C LEU A 220 -15.34 11.88 -1.83
N ALA A 221 -15.82 11.36 -0.70
CA ALA A 221 -15.23 10.20 -0.02
C ALA A 221 -15.82 8.87 -0.52
N ASN A 222 -17.08 8.92 -0.95
CA ASN A 222 -17.90 7.74 -1.20
C ASN A 222 -17.39 6.90 -2.38
N LEU A 223 -16.93 7.52 -3.48
CA LEU A 223 -16.48 6.78 -4.68
C LEU A 223 -15.40 5.72 -4.39
N VAL A 224 -14.45 6.01 -3.50
CA VAL A 224 -13.34 5.09 -3.19
C VAL A 224 -13.71 4.09 -2.11
N VAL A 225 -14.42 4.52 -1.07
CA VAL A 225 -14.92 3.60 -0.03
C VAL A 225 -15.83 2.55 -0.67
N CYS A 226 -16.70 2.96 -1.59
CA CYS A 226 -17.52 2.07 -2.41
C CYS A 226 -16.71 1.13 -3.25
N HIS A 227 -15.78 1.66 -4.04
CA HIS A 227 -14.99 0.81 -4.93
C HIS A 227 -14.19 -0.22 -4.13
N MET A 228 -13.60 0.19 -3.01
CA MET A 228 -12.88 -0.71 -2.10
C MET A 228 -13.81 -1.77 -1.49
N PHE A 229 -14.98 -1.40 -0.97
CA PHE A 229 -15.91 -2.35 -0.37
C PHE A 229 -16.54 -3.30 -1.38
N ASN A 230 -16.84 -2.81 -2.60
CA ASN A 230 -17.24 -3.67 -3.70
C ASN A 230 -16.12 -4.66 -3.99
N VAL A 231 -14.89 -4.21 -4.19
CA VAL A 231 -13.76 -5.11 -4.43
C VAL A 231 -13.58 -6.09 -3.26
N PHE A 232 -13.71 -5.71 -1.98
CA PHE A 232 -13.61 -6.67 -0.88
C PHE A 232 -14.68 -7.77 -0.93
N LEU A 233 -15.91 -7.43 -1.27
CA LEU A 233 -17.03 -8.37 -1.23
C LEU A 233 -17.14 -9.19 -2.52
N THR A 234 -16.87 -8.54 -3.65
CA THR A 234 -17.09 -9.07 -4.99
C THR A 234 -15.81 -9.48 -5.70
N GLY A 235 -14.68 -8.83 -5.41
CA GLY A 235 -13.46 -8.96 -6.21
C GLY A 235 -13.54 -8.26 -7.57
N ASP A 236 -14.68 -7.65 -7.88
CA ASP A 236 -14.92 -6.96 -9.14
C ASP A 236 -14.62 -5.46 -8.97
N ASP A 237 -13.76 -4.93 -9.84
CA ASP A 237 -13.44 -3.51 -9.90
C ASP A 237 -14.43 -2.74 -10.81
N LYS A 238 -15.28 -3.43 -11.58
CA LYS A 238 -16.24 -2.82 -12.50
C LYS A 238 -17.58 -2.55 -11.83
N VAL A 239 -17.61 -1.50 -11.02
CA VAL A 239 -18.85 -1.03 -10.39
C VAL A 239 -19.62 -0.12 -11.33
N SER A 240 -20.86 -0.50 -11.66
CA SER A 240 -21.75 0.30 -12.51
C SER A 240 -22.09 1.66 -11.87
N TRP A 241 -22.40 2.68 -12.68
CA TRP A 241 -22.81 3.99 -12.17
C TRP A 241 -24.09 3.91 -11.33
N VAL A 242 -25.02 3.00 -11.69
CA VAL A 242 -26.25 2.75 -10.93
C VAL A 242 -25.93 2.24 -9.52
N ASP A 243 -25.00 1.29 -9.38
CA ASP A 243 -24.61 0.76 -8.07
C ASP A 243 -24.03 1.87 -7.18
N ARG A 244 -23.26 2.78 -7.77
CA ARG A 244 -22.73 3.95 -7.06
C ARG A 244 -23.84 4.88 -6.60
N ILE A 245 -24.83 5.18 -7.43
CA ILE A 245 -25.97 6.01 -7.03
C ILE A 245 -26.78 5.37 -5.90
N VAL A 246 -27.03 4.07 -5.95
CA VAL A 246 -27.78 3.39 -4.89
C VAL A 246 -27.00 3.39 -3.57
N GLY A 247 -25.70 3.13 -3.60
CA GLY A 247 -24.85 3.23 -2.40
C GLY A 247 -24.79 4.63 -1.82
N ASN A 248 -24.63 5.62 -2.70
CA ASN A 248 -24.72 7.04 -2.39
C ASN A 248 -26.04 7.38 -1.67
N LEU A 249 -27.18 7.07 -2.29
CA LEU A 249 -28.50 7.35 -1.73
C LEU A 249 -28.70 6.67 -0.38
N SER A 250 -28.27 5.40 -0.25
CA SER A 250 -28.36 4.65 0.99
C SER A 250 -27.53 5.30 2.11
N ALA A 251 -26.29 5.71 1.81
CA ALA A 251 -25.46 6.41 2.78
C ALA A 251 -26.07 7.75 3.18
N ALA A 252 -26.62 8.52 2.25
CA ALA A 252 -27.34 9.75 2.56
C ALA A 252 -28.53 9.50 3.49
N ILE A 253 -29.32 8.45 3.24
CA ILE A 253 -30.44 8.07 4.12
C ILE A 253 -29.95 7.73 5.53
N PHE A 254 -28.87 6.96 5.66
CA PHE A 254 -28.29 6.62 6.97
C PHE A 254 -27.74 7.86 7.70
N LEU A 255 -27.05 8.75 6.98
CA LEU A 255 -26.53 10.01 7.51
C LEU A 255 -27.68 10.89 8.03
N LEU A 256 -28.68 11.14 7.18
CA LEU A 256 -29.86 11.94 7.53
C LEU A 256 -30.62 11.32 8.71
N GLY A 257 -30.79 9.98 8.73
CA GLY A 257 -31.44 9.28 9.84
C GLY A 257 -30.66 9.39 11.15
N THR A 258 -29.33 9.28 11.11
CA THR A 258 -28.48 9.42 12.30
C THR A 258 -28.58 10.83 12.88
N MET A 259 -28.55 11.85 12.01
CA MET A 259 -28.64 13.24 12.42
C MET A 259 -30.04 13.66 12.86
N TYR A 260 -31.08 13.01 12.33
CA TYR A 260 -32.44 13.17 12.81
C TYR A 260 -32.61 12.62 14.23
N LEU A 261 -31.99 11.48 14.51
CA LEU A 261 -32.06 10.84 15.84
C LEU A 261 -31.22 11.57 16.89
N GLU A 262 -30.02 12.04 16.54
CA GLU A 262 -29.14 12.77 17.45
C GLU A 262 -28.38 13.88 16.72
N PRO A 263 -28.95 15.10 16.63
CA PRO A 263 -28.36 16.22 15.89
C PRO A 263 -27.09 16.77 16.57
N ARG A 264 -26.83 16.39 17.82
CA ARG A 264 -25.65 16.82 18.60
C ARG A 264 -24.41 15.98 18.31
N LEU A 265 -24.53 14.89 17.54
CA LEU A 265 -23.41 14.02 17.22
C LEU A 265 -22.32 14.77 16.43
N PRO A 266 -21.04 14.59 16.79
CA PRO A 266 -19.93 15.09 16.02
C PRO A 266 -19.95 14.51 14.59
N PRO A 267 -19.53 15.28 13.56
CA PRO A 267 -19.47 14.87 12.17
C PRO A 267 -18.70 13.58 11.94
N ILE A 268 -17.73 13.25 12.81
CA ILE A 268 -17.00 11.99 12.71
C ILE A 268 -17.92 10.78 12.94
N TYR A 269 -18.82 10.82 13.93
CA TYR A 269 -19.77 9.72 14.20
C TYR A 269 -20.83 9.60 13.11
N VAL A 270 -21.32 10.75 12.64
CA VAL A 270 -22.21 10.83 11.48
C VAL A 270 -21.52 10.21 10.25
N ALA A 271 -20.28 10.59 9.95
CA ALA A 271 -19.52 10.00 8.84
C ALA A 271 -19.40 8.47 8.97
N HIS A 272 -19.16 7.95 10.18
CA HIS A 272 -19.13 6.51 10.44
C HIS A 272 -20.46 5.82 10.12
N SER A 273 -21.61 6.41 10.48
CA SER A 273 -22.91 5.80 10.15
C SER A 273 -23.18 5.81 8.65
N GLY A 274 -22.75 6.86 7.93
CA GLY A 274 -22.75 6.89 6.47
C GLY A 274 -21.93 5.76 5.84
N VAL A 275 -20.71 5.51 6.36
CA VAL A 275 -19.86 4.38 5.92
C VAL A 275 -20.53 3.03 6.19
N VAL A 276 -21.20 2.86 7.32
CA VAL A 276 -21.95 1.63 7.65
C VAL A 276 -23.12 1.44 6.68
N GLY A 277 -23.94 2.48 6.47
CA GLY A 277 -25.08 2.43 5.53
C GLY A 277 -24.65 2.13 4.09
N LEU A 278 -23.50 2.69 3.70
CA LEU A 278 -22.87 2.41 2.41
C LEU A 278 -22.43 0.96 2.27
N PHE A 279 -21.76 0.42 3.29
CA PHE A 279 -21.27 -0.96 3.28
C PHE A 279 -22.40 -1.98 3.21
N ILE A 280 -23.51 -1.72 3.92
CA ILE A 280 -24.67 -2.63 3.96
C ILE A 280 -25.41 -2.64 2.62
N SER A 281 -25.49 -1.51 1.92
CA SER A 281 -26.32 -1.40 0.72
C SER A 281 -25.61 -1.81 -0.56
N GLN A 282 -24.53 -1.12 -0.93
CA GLN A 282 -23.97 -1.20 -2.28
C GLN A 282 -23.16 -2.46 -2.54
N PRO A 283 -22.18 -2.85 -1.70
CA PRO A 283 -21.46 -4.11 -1.88
C PRO A 283 -22.41 -5.29 -2.01
N PHE A 284 -23.45 -5.36 -1.17
CA PHE A 284 -24.44 -6.43 -1.24
C PHE A 284 -25.26 -6.38 -2.51
N LEU A 285 -25.76 -5.20 -2.92
CA LEU A 285 -26.47 -5.05 -4.19
C LEU A 285 -25.60 -5.48 -5.39
N HIS A 286 -24.35 -5.02 -5.42
CA HIS A 286 -23.39 -5.35 -6.46
C HIS A 286 -23.03 -6.85 -6.42
N TYR A 287 -22.92 -7.45 -5.23
CA TYR A 287 -22.76 -8.89 -5.05
C TYR A 287 -23.90 -9.66 -5.70
N TYR A 288 -25.15 -9.31 -5.41
CA TYR A 288 -26.32 -10.00 -5.96
C TYR A 288 -26.44 -9.82 -7.48
N LYS A 289 -26.16 -8.62 -8.00
CA LYS A 289 -26.15 -8.36 -9.45
C LYS A 289 -25.09 -9.16 -10.20
N THR A 290 -23.92 -9.37 -9.59
CA THR A 290 -22.79 -10.08 -10.20
C THR A 290 -22.78 -11.58 -9.91
N MET A 291 -23.73 -12.08 -9.10
CA MET A 291 -23.77 -13.48 -8.69
C MET A 291 -23.90 -14.45 -9.88
N ALA A 292 -24.65 -14.06 -10.92
CA ALA A 292 -24.79 -14.87 -12.14
C ALA A 292 -23.47 -14.98 -12.94
N THR A 293 -22.62 -13.95 -12.87
CA THR A 293 -21.32 -13.91 -13.56
C THR A 293 -20.24 -14.74 -12.85
N PHE A 294 -20.38 -14.93 -11.53
CA PHE A 294 -19.39 -15.60 -10.69
C PHE A 294 -20.05 -16.71 -9.84
N PRO A 295 -20.50 -17.82 -10.45
CA PRO A 295 -21.29 -18.86 -9.77
C PRO A 295 -20.51 -19.57 -8.64
N THR A 296 -19.18 -19.55 -8.70
CA THR A 296 -18.28 -20.14 -7.70
C THR A 296 -18.03 -19.22 -6.50
N ARG A 297 -18.53 -17.97 -6.52
CA ARG A 297 -18.36 -16.99 -5.45
C ARG A 297 -19.11 -17.44 -4.19
N ARG A 298 -18.42 -17.40 -3.05
CA ARG A 298 -19.02 -17.61 -1.72
C ARG A 298 -19.04 -16.29 -0.94
N LEU A 299 -20.23 -15.83 -0.53
CA LEU A 299 -20.41 -14.59 0.23
C LEU A 299 -19.65 -14.58 1.55
N LEU A 300 -19.77 -15.66 2.33
CA LEU A 300 -19.31 -15.67 3.73
C LEU A 300 -17.79 -15.47 3.89
N PRO A 301 -16.90 -16.11 3.10
CA PRO A 301 -15.48 -15.78 3.07
C PRO A 301 -15.17 -14.30 2.81
N SER A 302 -15.75 -13.73 1.75
CA SER A 302 -15.53 -12.33 1.37
C SER A 302 -16.09 -11.36 2.40
N LEU A 303 -17.26 -11.67 2.97
CA LEU A 303 -17.87 -10.88 4.02
C LEU A 303 -17.00 -10.87 5.30
N ARG A 304 -16.48 -12.03 5.72
CA ARG A 304 -15.56 -12.11 6.86
C ARG A 304 -14.32 -11.24 6.64
N TRP A 305 -13.73 -11.31 5.44
CA TRP A 305 -12.59 -10.48 5.07
C TRP A 305 -12.94 -8.98 5.14
N ALA A 306 -14.03 -8.57 4.49
CA ALA A 306 -14.50 -7.19 4.51
C ALA A 306 -14.77 -6.66 5.92
N MET A 307 -15.42 -7.46 6.77
CA MET A 307 -15.69 -7.11 8.17
C MET A 307 -14.40 -6.95 8.98
N CYS A 308 -13.39 -7.81 8.77
CA CYS A 308 -12.09 -7.66 9.43
C CYS A 308 -11.38 -6.36 9.01
N CYS A 309 -11.47 -5.98 7.73
CA CYS A 309 -10.91 -4.74 7.20
C CYS A 309 -11.61 -3.50 7.81
N ILE A 310 -12.94 -3.53 7.87
CA ILE A 310 -13.74 -2.46 8.49
C ILE A 310 -13.43 -2.34 9.97
N ALA A 311 -13.42 -3.46 10.70
CA ALA A 311 -13.08 -3.48 12.12
C ALA A 311 -11.66 -2.93 12.37
N ALA A 312 -10.70 -3.23 11.49
CA ALA A 312 -9.35 -2.69 11.59
C ALA A 312 -9.31 -1.17 11.40
N ILE A 313 -9.97 -0.62 10.36
CA ILE A 313 -10.02 0.82 10.11
C ILE A 313 -10.76 1.55 11.24
N LEU A 314 -11.96 1.08 11.60
CA LEU A 314 -12.78 1.70 12.65
C LEU A 314 -12.07 1.63 14.01
N GLY A 315 -11.52 0.47 14.36
CA GLY A 315 -10.76 0.29 15.59
C GLY A 315 -9.53 1.20 15.63
N ALA A 316 -8.81 1.33 14.51
CA ALA A 316 -7.69 2.26 14.39
C ALA A 316 -8.15 3.71 14.55
N ALA A 317 -9.26 4.12 13.93
CA ALA A 317 -9.79 5.48 14.03
C ALA A 317 -10.20 5.82 15.46
N ILE A 318 -11.00 4.98 16.11
CA ILE A 318 -11.43 5.17 17.50
C ILE A 318 -10.22 5.26 18.44
N SER A 319 -9.28 4.32 18.33
CA SER A 319 -8.08 4.29 19.18
C SER A 319 -7.24 5.55 19.01
N ASN A 320 -7.05 5.99 17.77
CA ASN A 320 -6.31 7.20 17.43
C ASN A 320 -7.00 8.47 17.94
N THR A 321 -8.34 8.57 17.84
CA THR A 321 -9.09 9.68 18.44
C THR A 321 -8.92 9.72 19.96
N VAL A 322 -9.01 8.57 20.65
CA VAL A 322 -8.76 8.49 22.10
C VAL A 322 -7.34 8.95 22.45
N ILE A 323 -6.33 8.54 21.67
CA ILE A 323 -4.93 9.00 21.85
C ILE A 323 -4.83 10.53 21.73
N GLY A 324 -5.48 11.13 20.72
CA GLY A 324 -5.50 12.58 20.53
C GLY A 324 -6.12 13.33 21.71
N VAL A 325 -7.26 12.83 22.22
CA VAL A 325 -7.95 13.39 23.39
C VAL A 325 -7.10 13.29 24.65
N VAL A 326 -6.49 12.12 24.91
CA VAL A 326 -5.59 11.91 26.06
C VAL A 326 -4.39 12.85 25.99
N TYR A 327 -3.79 13.04 24.81
CA TYR A 327 -2.69 13.99 24.62
C TYR A 327 -3.11 15.43 24.93
N GLY A 328 -4.28 15.87 24.45
CA GLY A 328 -4.83 17.19 24.76
C GLY A 328 -5.03 17.39 26.27
N ALA A 329 -5.63 16.39 26.94
CA ALA A 329 -5.84 16.43 28.38
C ALA A 329 -4.52 16.46 29.19
N MET A 330 -3.50 15.72 28.76
CA MET A 330 -2.16 15.77 29.39
C MET A 330 -1.56 17.17 29.33
N LEU A 331 -1.73 17.88 28.23
CA LEU A 331 -1.19 19.23 28.09
C LEU A 331 -1.98 20.27 28.89
N GLN A 332 -3.31 20.14 28.92
CA GLN A 332 -4.19 21.06 29.66
C GLN A 332 -4.01 20.96 31.17
N THR A 333 -3.80 19.75 31.70
CA THR A 333 -3.54 19.53 33.14
C THR A 333 -2.18 20.06 33.59
N GLY A 334 -1.36 20.59 32.68
CA GLY A 334 0.03 20.96 32.96
C GLY A 334 0.91 19.75 33.27
N ALA A 335 0.41 18.52 33.05
CA ALA A 335 1.19 17.31 33.24
C ALA A 335 2.40 17.36 32.29
N MET A 336 3.60 17.42 32.88
CA MET A 336 4.92 17.54 32.24
C MET A 336 4.89 17.43 30.70
N PRO A 337 5.03 18.55 29.96
CA PRO A 337 4.97 18.58 28.49
C PRO A 337 5.82 17.51 27.81
N LEU A 338 6.97 17.19 28.40
CA LEU A 338 7.84 16.09 27.99
C LEU A 338 7.10 14.75 27.86
N ARG A 339 6.27 14.37 28.85
CA ARG A 339 5.51 13.11 28.81
C ARG A 339 4.49 13.11 27.68
N ALA A 340 3.80 14.23 27.46
CA ALA A 340 2.86 14.37 26.35
C ALA A 340 3.58 14.26 24.99
N SER A 341 4.74 14.93 24.84
CA SER A 341 5.58 14.86 23.64
C SER A 341 6.13 13.46 23.35
N LEU A 342 6.37 12.64 24.38
CA LEU A 342 6.75 11.23 24.22
C LEU A 342 5.53 10.34 23.91
N PHE A 343 4.41 10.57 24.60
CA PHE A 343 3.21 9.74 24.52
C PHE A 343 2.63 9.71 23.10
N LEU A 344 2.38 10.88 22.51
CA LEU A 344 1.68 10.99 21.24
C LEU A 344 2.34 10.16 20.12
N PRO A 345 3.63 10.35 19.77
CA PRO A 345 4.25 9.59 18.68
C PRO A 345 4.35 8.09 18.99
N LEU A 346 4.62 7.69 20.24
CA LEU A 346 4.69 6.28 20.62
C LEU A 346 3.33 5.58 20.55
N ALA A 347 2.27 6.25 21.01
CA ALA A 347 0.92 5.71 21.02
C ALA A 347 0.38 5.57 19.59
N THR A 348 0.51 6.60 18.76
CA THR A 348 0.05 6.54 17.35
C THR A 348 0.84 5.52 16.54
N ALA A 349 2.16 5.43 16.72
CA ALA A 349 2.99 4.42 16.05
C ALA A 349 2.61 2.98 16.49
N THR A 350 2.28 2.80 17.77
CA THR A 350 1.82 1.51 18.29
C THR A 350 0.47 1.12 17.68
N CYS A 351 -0.49 2.05 17.64
CA CYS A 351 -1.81 1.84 17.05
C CYS A 351 -1.70 1.48 15.55
N GLU A 352 -0.87 2.22 14.82
CA GLU A 352 -0.59 1.98 13.41
C GLU A 352 0.00 0.57 13.18
N VAL A 353 1.08 0.22 13.89
CA VAL A 353 1.73 -1.09 13.77
C VAL A 353 0.76 -2.21 14.14
N PHE A 354 -0.04 -2.04 15.20
CA PHE A 354 -1.05 -3.00 15.60
C PHE A 354 -2.09 -3.21 14.49
N THR A 355 -2.56 -2.14 13.86
CA THR A 355 -3.52 -2.20 12.75
C THR A 355 -2.95 -2.99 11.57
N VAL A 356 -1.70 -2.71 11.18
CA VAL A 356 -1.03 -3.45 10.08
C VAL A 356 -0.85 -4.93 10.44
N VAL A 357 -0.46 -5.25 11.67
CA VAL A 357 -0.32 -6.63 12.16
C VAL A 357 -1.67 -7.34 12.17
N TRP A 358 -2.73 -6.66 12.59
CA TRP A 358 -4.10 -7.19 12.61
C TRP A 358 -4.60 -7.53 11.21
N VAL A 359 -4.45 -6.61 10.25
CA VAL A 359 -4.84 -6.83 8.84
C VAL A 359 -4.06 -8.00 8.25
N LYS A 360 -2.73 -8.04 8.46
CA LYS A 360 -1.87 -9.15 8.04
C LYS A 360 -2.31 -10.48 8.66
N HIS A 361 -2.63 -10.49 9.95
CA HIS A 361 -3.03 -11.72 10.64
C HIS A 361 -4.40 -12.21 10.15
N SER A 362 -5.36 -11.30 10.00
CA SER A 362 -6.68 -11.57 9.44
C SER A 362 -6.58 -12.13 8.03
N TYR A 363 -5.68 -11.55 7.21
CA TYR A 363 -5.37 -12.02 5.87
C TYR A 363 -4.87 -13.49 5.89
N ASN A 364 -3.91 -13.78 6.75
CA ASN A 364 -3.34 -15.13 6.89
C ASN A 364 -4.33 -16.17 7.41
N TRP A 365 -5.34 -15.73 8.15
CA TRP A 365 -6.32 -16.63 8.74
C TRP A 365 -7.52 -16.87 7.81
N ILE A 366 -7.97 -15.82 7.11
CA ILE A 366 -9.21 -15.86 6.33
C ILE A 366 -8.94 -16.17 4.86
N VAL A 367 -7.85 -15.62 4.33
CA VAL A 367 -7.64 -15.54 2.89
C VAL A 367 -6.58 -16.53 2.42
N TRP A 368 -5.38 -16.47 3.01
CA TRP A 368 -4.24 -17.28 2.59
C TRP A 368 -4.49 -18.81 2.58
N PRO A 369 -5.10 -19.44 3.61
CA PRO A 369 -5.27 -20.90 3.64
C PRO A 369 -6.15 -21.39 2.48
N ARG A 370 -7.12 -20.59 2.07
CA ARG A 370 -8.03 -20.88 0.95
C ARG A 370 -7.33 -20.75 -0.40
N ARG A 371 -6.26 -19.96 -0.48
CA ARG A 371 -5.39 -19.91 -1.67
C ARG A 371 -4.51 -21.15 -1.76
N LYS A 372 -3.84 -21.52 -0.67
CA LYS A 372 -2.88 -22.63 -0.65
C LYS A 372 -3.50 -23.99 -1.00
N MET A 373 -4.73 -24.27 -0.52
CA MET A 373 -5.42 -25.53 -0.83
C MET A 373 -5.61 -25.77 -2.34
N LYS A 374 -5.68 -24.70 -3.15
CA LYS A 374 -5.88 -24.81 -4.60
C LYS A 374 -4.66 -25.39 -5.32
N ASP A 375 -3.46 -25.10 -4.84
CA ASP A 375 -2.22 -25.49 -5.53
C ASP A 375 -1.84 -26.95 -5.26
N GLU A 376 -2.29 -27.52 -4.13
CA GLU A 376 -1.97 -28.89 -3.72
C GLU A 376 -2.87 -29.95 -4.39
N ASP A 377 -4.14 -29.64 -4.69
CA ASP A 377 -5.10 -30.63 -5.18
C ASP A 377 -4.97 -30.95 -6.69
N GLY A 378 -4.11 -30.25 -7.43
CA GLY A 378 -3.80 -30.56 -8.83
C GLY A 378 -5.01 -30.61 -9.78
N CYS A 379 -6.19 -30.19 -9.34
CA CYS A 379 -7.43 -30.32 -10.09
C CYS A 379 -7.44 -29.34 -11.26
N ASP A 380 -7.48 -29.92 -12.45
CA ASP A 380 -7.41 -29.25 -13.74
C ASP A 380 -8.42 -28.11 -13.89
N GLY A 381 -7.90 -26.89 -14.07
CA GLY A 381 -8.40 -25.89 -15.02
C GLY A 381 -9.72 -25.17 -14.75
N ASN A 382 -10.66 -25.71 -13.97
CA ASN A 382 -11.95 -25.07 -13.72
C ASN A 382 -11.87 -24.19 -12.47
N GLY A 383 -11.22 -23.05 -12.64
CA GLY A 383 -10.88 -22.09 -11.61
C GLY A 383 -12.08 -21.51 -10.85
N PHE A 384 -11.76 -20.99 -9.66
CA PHE A 384 -12.57 -20.16 -8.75
C PHE A 384 -13.38 -20.85 -7.64
N GLU A 385 -13.47 -22.18 -7.54
CA GLU A 385 -14.14 -22.83 -6.40
C GLU A 385 -13.31 -22.74 -5.10
N GLY A 386 -13.27 -21.56 -4.47
CA GLY A 386 -12.72 -21.38 -3.12
C GLY A 386 -11.91 -20.10 -2.87
N SER A 387 -11.54 -19.35 -3.90
CA SER A 387 -10.77 -18.12 -3.70
C SER A 387 -11.62 -17.01 -3.08
N VAL A 388 -11.04 -16.27 -2.13
CA VAL A 388 -11.66 -15.03 -1.63
C VAL A 388 -11.47 -13.98 -2.72
N LEU A 389 -12.51 -13.74 -3.51
CA LEU A 389 -12.43 -12.88 -4.71
C LEU A 389 -11.94 -11.46 -4.40
N GLY A 390 -12.23 -10.94 -3.20
CA GLY A 390 -11.78 -9.61 -2.77
C GLY A 390 -10.35 -9.52 -2.25
N ASP A 391 -9.54 -10.52 -2.51
CA ASP A 391 -8.11 -10.54 -2.25
C ASP A 391 -7.28 -9.94 -3.39
N ASN A 392 -7.72 -8.79 -3.88
CA ASN A 392 -6.91 -8.01 -4.79
C ASN A 392 -5.84 -7.28 -3.96
N PHE A 393 -4.66 -7.89 -3.76
CA PHE A 393 -3.49 -7.22 -3.17
C PHE A 393 -3.23 -5.83 -3.75
N PHE A 394 -3.61 -5.65 -5.02
CA PHE A 394 -3.51 -4.39 -5.70
C PHE A 394 -4.24 -3.24 -4.98
N LEU A 395 -5.45 -3.43 -4.50
CA LEU A 395 -6.29 -2.31 -4.04
C LEU A 395 -6.56 -2.39 -2.51
N PRO A 396 -7.41 -3.32 -2.02
CA PRO A 396 -7.56 -3.69 -0.62
C PRO A 396 -6.39 -3.42 0.31
N ALA A 397 -5.26 -4.08 0.08
CA ALA A 397 -4.11 -4.03 0.96
C ALA A 397 -3.49 -2.64 1.02
N ALA A 398 -3.24 -2.04 -0.15
CA ALA A 398 -2.63 -0.72 -0.25
C ALA A 398 -3.49 0.36 0.41
N THR A 399 -4.81 0.35 0.16
CA THR A 399 -5.73 1.34 0.75
C THR A 399 -5.87 1.19 2.27
N LEU A 400 -5.95 -0.04 2.80
CA LEU A 400 -6.05 -0.28 4.25
C LEU A 400 -4.81 0.18 5.00
N ILE A 401 -3.65 -0.21 4.49
CA ILE A 401 -2.34 0.15 5.05
C ILE A 401 -2.17 1.67 5.02
N MET A 402 -2.50 2.29 3.89
CA MET A 402 -2.44 3.73 3.73
C MET A 402 -3.40 4.45 4.70
N ALA A 403 -4.63 3.93 4.87
CA ALA A 403 -5.60 4.49 5.81
C ALA A 403 -5.09 4.41 7.26
N ALA A 404 -4.50 3.29 7.68
CA ALA A 404 -3.93 3.13 9.01
C ALA A 404 -2.80 4.15 9.30
N ASN A 405 -1.86 4.31 8.36
CA ASN A 405 -0.79 5.31 8.46
C ASN A 405 -1.36 6.73 8.48
N ALA A 406 -2.26 7.04 7.55
CA ALA A 406 -2.84 8.36 7.46
C ALA A 406 -3.64 8.74 8.71
N LEU A 407 -4.40 7.83 9.30
CA LEU A 407 -5.09 8.03 10.58
C LEU A 407 -4.10 8.45 11.68
N ALA A 408 -3.02 7.68 11.86
CA ALA A 408 -2.01 7.94 12.90
C ALA A 408 -1.28 9.27 12.70
N GLU A 409 -0.94 9.61 11.46
CA GLU A 409 -0.31 10.88 11.10
C GLU A 409 -1.27 12.07 11.22
N SER A 410 -2.54 11.90 10.83
CA SER A 410 -3.59 12.91 10.96
C SER A 410 -3.84 13.26 12.43
N ILE A 411 -3.88 12.29 13.34
CA ILE A 411 -3.96 12.58 14.79
C ILE A 411 -2.75 13.37 15.25
N ARG A 412 -1.55 12.92 14.91
CA ARG A 412 -0.32 13.60 15.35
C ARG A 412 -0.32 15.05 14.93
N MET A 413 -0.60 15.31 13.65
CA MET A 413 -0.65 16.66 13.12
C MET A 413 -1.78 17.47 13.73
N ALA A 414 -3.00 16.94 13.75
CA ALA A 414 -4.17 17.65 14.28
C ALA A 414 -3.99 17.98 15.76
N ALA A 415 -3.51 17.04 16.58
CA ALA A 415 -3.29 17.27 18.00
C ALA A 415 -2.18 18.29 18.27
N THR A 416 -1.05 18.18 17.58
CA THR A 416 0.07 19.13 17.69
C THR A 416 -0.36 20.54 17.26
N PHE A 417 -1.04 20.64 16.12
CA PHE A 417 -1.58 21.90 15.60
C PHE A 417 -2.64 22.49 16.52
N SER A 418 -3.57 21.67 17.02
CA SER A 418 -4.68 22.15 17.87
C SER A 418 -4.19 22.79 19.16
N VAL A 419 -3.18 22.18 19.79
CA VAL A 419 -2.54 22.73 20.98
C VAL A 419 -1.81 24.05 20.67
N ALA A 420 -1.03 24.08 19.59
CA ALA A 420 -0.31 25.29 19.19
C ALA A 420 -1.29 26.43 18.85
N ALA A 421 -2.38 26.12 18.15
CA ALA A 421 -3.43 27.06 17.77
C ALA A 421 -4.21 27.61 18.98
N SER A 422 -4.59 26.75 19.92
CA SER A 422 -5.41 27.13 21.08
C SER A 422 -4.62 27.86 22.17
N THR A 423 -3.37 27.48 22.40
CA THR A 423 -2.59 27.97 23.55
C THR A 423 -1.45 28.94 23.17
N GLY A 424 -1.07 28.99 21.89
CA GLY A 424 0.17 29.67 21.47
C GLY A 424 1.46 29.01 21.99
N SER A 425 1.36 27.85 22.65
CA SER A 425 2.49 27.17 23.28
C SER A 425 3.43 26.52 22.27
N TYR A 426 4.73 26.55 22.56
CA TYR A 426 5.80 25.88 21.80
C TYR A 426 6.13 24.46 22.32
N ALA A 427 5.25 23.86 23.14
CA ALA A 427 5.44 22.51 23.69
C ALA A 427 5.61 21.41 22.61
N TRP A 428 5.20 21.68 21.37
CA TRP A 428 5.36 20.79 20.23
C TRP A 428 6.81 20.65 19.73
N THR A 429 7.70 21.57 20.09
CA THR A 429 9.08 21.66 19.56
C THR A 429 9.90 20.39 19.77
N LEU A 430 9.68 19.64 20.85
CA LEU A 430 10.34 18.34 21.08
C LEU A 430 9.61 17.17 20.40
N SER A 431 8.28 17.26 20.28
CA SER A 431 7.44 16.21 19.68
C SER A 431 7.78 16.01 18.20
N VAL A 432 8.00 17.10 17.46
CA VAL A 432 8.25 17.06 16.01
C VAL A 432 9.57 16.33 15.66
N PRO A 433 10.74 16.72 16.20
CA PRO A 433 11.99 15.99 15.95
C PRO A 433 11.95 14.54 16.43
N LEU A 434 11.33 14.27 17.58
CA LEU A 434 11.20 12.90 18.08
C LEU A 434 10.34 12.04 17.15
N SER A 435 9.21 12.58 16.69
CA SER A 435 8.34 11.94 15.71
C SER A 435 9.11 11.62 14.43
N MET A 436 9.90 12.59 13.91
CA MET A 436 10.77 12.39 12.75
C MET A 436 11.78 11.26 13.00
N MET A 437 12.48 11.27 14.15
CA MET A 437 13.45 10.23 14.50
C MET A 437 12.81 8.83 14.58
N LEU A 438 11.66 8.71 15.25
CA LEU A 438 10.93 7.45 15.39
C LEU A 438 10.37 6.96 14.06
N ASN A 439 9.87 7.86 13.22
CA ASN A 439 9.40 7.54 11.89
C ASN A 439 10.56 7.06 10.99
N VAL A 440 11.68 7.78 10.95
CA VAL A 440 12.89 7.37 10.21
C VAL A 440 13.39 6.01 10.70
N ALA A 441 13.47 5.80 12.02
CA ALA A 441 13.88 4.53 12.62
C ALA A 441 12.92 3.39 12.26
N THR A 442 11.61 3.66 12.19
CA THR A 442 10.59 2.68 11.79
C THR A 442 10.70 2.33 10.31
N ARG A 443 10.82 3.34 9.43
CA ARG A 443 10.95 3.18 7.98
C ARG A 443 12.26 2.52 7.54
N LEU A 444 13.31 2.65 8.34
CA LEU A 444 14.57 1.94 8.15
C LEU A 444 14.59 0.55 8.82
N GLY A 445 13.54 0.17 9.54
CA GLY A 445 13.42 -1.13 10.19
C GLY A 445 14.13 -1.26 11.55
N TRP A 446 14.78 -0.20 12.04
CA TRP A 446 15.52 -0.22 13.32
C TRP A 446 14.62 -0.53 14.52
N MET A 447 13.41 0.03 14.56
CA MET A 447 12.45 -0.28 15.64
C MET A 447 12.03 -1.75 15.66
N ARG A 448 11.93 -2.40 14.48
CA ARG A 448 11.65 -3.83 14.39
C ARG A 448 12.84 -4.66 14.81
N PHE A 449 14.04 -4.27 14.38
CA PHE A 449 15.29 -4.93 14.74
C PHE A 449 15.53 -4.94 16.25
N VAL A 450 15.37 -3.78 16.91
CA VAL A 450 15.49 -3.67 18.37
C VAL A 450 14.45 -4.56 19.07
N ARG A 451 13.17 -4.49 18.65
CA ARG A 451 12.10 -5.32 19.22
C ARG A 451 12.36 -6.81 19.05
N PHE A 452 12.83 -7.22 17.86
CA PHE A 452 13.21 -8.59 17.58
C PHE A 452 14.35 -9.04 18.51
N GLY A 453 15.40 -8.23 18.64
CA GLY A 453 16.53 -8.51 19.52
C GLY A 453 16.10 -8.66 20.98
N THR A 454 15.20 -7.79 21.46
CA THR A 454 14.64 -7.88 22.82
C THR A 454 13.84 -9.17 23.02
N LEU A 455 12.89 -9.47 22.14
CA LEU A 455 12.08 -10.70 22.23
C LEU A 455 12.93 -11.96 22.14
N LYS A 456 13.97 -11.95 21.29
CA LYS A 456 14.94 -13.05 21.17
C LYS A 456 15.74 -13.25 22.47
N ARG A 457 16.20 -12.16 23.12
CA ARG A 457 16.90 -12.24 24.41
C ARG A 457 16.01 -12.79 25.54
N LEU A 458 14.69 -12.59 25.45
CA LEU A 458 13.70 -13.17 26.35
C LEU A 458 13.37 -14.64 26.02
N GLY A 459 14.02 -15.26 25.04
CA GLY A 459 13.76 -16.64 24.61
C GLY A 459 12.54 -16.81 23.70
N TRP A 460 11.87 -15.73 23.29
CA TRP A 460 10.63 -15.77 22.50
C TRP A 460 10.88 -15.67 21.00
N VAL A 461 11.80 -16.48 20.47
CA VAL A 461 12.25 -16.41 19.07
C VAL A 461 11.09 -16.53 18.07
N GLN A 462 10.20 -17.51 18.26
CA GLN A 462 9.05 -17.71 17.36
C GLN A 462 8.11 -16.50 17.34
N MET A 463 7.86 -15.90 18.51
CA MET A 463 7.06 -14.68 18.62
C MET A 463 7.78 -13.49 17.98
N ALA A 464 9.09 -13.37 18.17
CA ALA A 464 9.93 -12.35 17.54
C ALA A 464 9.82 -12.41 16.01
N VAL A 465 9.97 -13.61 15.42
CA VAL A 465 9.82 -13.85 13.97
C VAL A 465 8.40 -13.54 13.50
N LYS A 466 7.38 -13.95 14.25
CA LYS A 466 5.97 -13.76 13.86
C LYS A 466 5.53 -12.28 13.91
N MET A 467 5.91 -11.56 14.97
CA MET A 467 5.43 -10.21 15.24
C MET A 467 6.37 -9.09 14.75
N SER A 468 7.68 -9.31 14.84
CA SER A 468 8.69 -8.28 14.52
C SER A 468 9.44 -8.58 13.23
N GLY A 469 9.37 -9.82 12.72
CA GLY A 469 9.98 -10.19 11.45
C GLY A 469 9.37 -9.39 10.29
N PRO A 470 10.20 -8.69 9.49
CA PRO A 470 9.70 -7.98 8.33
C PRO A 470 9.06 -8.94 7.31
N THR A 471 8.06 -8.44 6.59
CA THR A 471 7.27 -9.13 5.54
C THR A 471 6.95 -8.16 4.40
N SER A 472 6.49 -8.66 3.24
CA SER A 472 6.06 -7.76 2.16
C SER A 472 4.99 -6.75 2.62
N TRP A 473 4.01 -7.16 3.44
CA TRP A 473 3.04 -6.23 4.03
C TRP A 473 3.68 -5.06 4.80
N THR A 474 4.71 -5.34 5.61
CA THR A 474 5.37 -4.29 6.38
C THR A 474 6.24 -3.38 5.52
N MET A 475 6.81 -3.89 4.42
CA MET A 475 7.57 -3.07 3.48
C MET A 475 6.65 -2.24 2.58
N LEU A 476 5.52 -2.82 2.16
CA LEU A 476 4.46 -2.09 1.48
C LEU A 476 3.99 -0.93 2.36
N HIS A 477 3.77 -1.18 3.65
CA HIS A 477 3.47 -0.14 4.64
C HIS A 477 4.52 0.97 4.67
N GLU A 478 5.80 0.65 4.85
CA GLU A 478 6.85 1.68 4.84
C GLU A 478 6.92 2.46 3.51
N ASN A 479 6.58 1.82 2.38
CA ASN A 479 6.48 2.50 1.09
C ASN A 479 5.25 3.42 1.00
N MET A 480 4.10 2.97 1.48
CA MET A 480 2.87 3.77 1.50
C MET A 480 3.01 5.02 2.38
N LYS A 481 3.80 4.96 3.47
CA LYS A 481 4.00 6.10 4.38
C LYS A 481 4.48 7.37 3.66
N ILE A 482 5.37 7.20 2.69
CA ILE A 482 5.92 8.29 1.85
C ILE A 482 4.78 9.07 1.19
N TYR A 483 3.71 8.38 0.78
CA TYR A 483 2.59 9.02 0.10
C TYR A 483 1.53 9.51 1.09
N GLY A 484 1.26 8.75 2.16
CA GLY A 484 0.24 9.09 3.14
C GLY A 484 0.54 10.36 3.91
N GLY A 485 1.84 10.66 4.09
CA GLY A 485 2.32 11.76 4.90
C GLY A 485 1.77 13.14 4.53
N TYR A 486 1.64 13.44 3.25
CA TYR A 486 1.29 14.78 2.76
C TYR A 486 -0.21 15.08 2.73
N SER A 487 -1.03 14.04 2.60
CA SER A 487 -2.47 14.19 2.40
C SER A 487 -3.18 14.95 3.54
N ARG A 488 -2.72 14.74 4.76
CA ARG A 488 -3.27 15.36 5.99
C ARG A 488 -3.21 16.89 5.98
N PHE A 489 -2.19 17.47 5.36
CA PHE A 489 -2.02 18.92 5.31
C PHE A 489 -3.14 19.63 4.53
N ALA A 490 -3.78 18.95 3.58
CA ALA A 490 -4.89 19.55 2.82
C ALA A 490 -6.05 20.00 3.73
N ALA A 491 -6.37 19.24 4.79
CA ALA A 491 -7.44 19.62 5.72
C ALA A 491 -7.09 20.88 6.52
N VAL A 492 -5.87 20.97 7.04
CA VAL A 492 -5.41 22.11 7.84
C VAL A 492 -5.24 23.35 6.96
N LEU A 493 -4.66 23.21 5.76
CA LEU A 493 -4.53 24.31 4.82
C LEU A 493 -5.90 24.82 4.39
N ALA A 494 -6.83 23.93 4.06
CA ALA A 494 -8.21 24.31 3.73
C ALA A 494 -8.88 25.10 4.87
N LEU A 495 -8.72 24.68 6.12
CA LEU A 495 -9.23 25.37 7.31
C LEU A 495 -8.63 26.77 7.48
N ILE A 496 -7.31 26.87 7.40
CA ILE A 496 -6.57 28.14 7.56
C ILE A 496 -6.98 29.11 6.45
N THR A 497 -7.00 28.66 5.20
CA THR A 497 -7.38 29.49 4.05
C THR A 497 -8.84 29.91 4.12
N SER A 498 -9.77 29.01 4.45
CA SER A 498 -11.18 29.39 4.59
C SER A 498 -11.38 30.44 5.67
N ARG A 499 -10.67 30.34 6.79
CA ARG A 499 -10.75 31.37 7.85
C ARG A 499 -10.15 32.69 7.43
N ALA A 500 -9.02 32.67 6.73
CA ALA A 500 -8.39 33.89 6.23
C ALA A 500 -9.33 34.64 5.27
N VAL A 501 -10.06 33.89 4.43
CA VAL A 501 -11.04 34.46 3.49
C VAL A 501 -12.29 34.97 4.20
N MET A 502 -12.85 34.23 5.15
CA MET A 502 -14.12 34.58 5.80
C MET A 502 -13.96 35.69 6.86
N HIS A 503 -12.87 35.68 7.62
CA HIS A 503 -12.71 36.50 8.83
C HIS A 503 -11.47 37.41 8.81
N GLY A 504 -10.61 37.29 7.80
CA GLY A 504 -9.30 37.95 7.78
C GLY A 504 -8.25 37.30 8.69
N VAL A 505 -6.99 37.74 8.57
CA VAL A 505 -5.85 37.14 9.28
C VAL A 505 -5.61 37.75 10.67
N SER A 506 -5.92 39.04 10.86
CA SER A 506 -5.54 39.79 12.08
C SER A 506 -6.40 39.51 13.31
N VAL A 507 -7.56 38.88 13.14
CA VAL A 507 -8.58 38.77 14.20
C VAL A 507 -8.54 37.39 14.89
N ASN A 508 -7.83 36.41 14.33
CA ASN A 508 -8.10 35.01 14.68
C ASN A 508 -6.96 34.31 15.45
N PRO A 509 -7.23 33.70 16.62
CA PRO A 509 -6.21 33.01 17.44
C PRO A 509 -5.47 31.87 16.71
N ILE A 510 -6.09 31.27 15.69
CA ILE A 510 -5.45 30.20 14.89
C ILE A 510 -4.23 30.70 14.10
N PHE A 511 -4.14 32.00 13.80
CA PHE A 511 -3.02 32.62 13.07
C PHE A 511 -1.89 33.08 14.00
N ASN A 512 -1.75 32.44 15.17
CA ASN A 512 -0.61 32.71 16.03
C ASN A 512 0.69 32.09 15.45
N ALA A 513 1.83 32.69 15.82
CA ALA A 513 3.13 32.28 15.31
C ALA A 513 3.47 30.82 15.64
N SER A 514 3.08 30.32 16.83
CA SER A 514 3.34 28.94 17.23
C SER A 514 2.64 27.94 16.31
N ALA A 515 1.37 28.16 15.96
CA ALA A 515 0.63 27.31 15.04
C ALA A 515 1.25 27.28 13.64
N GLY A 516 1.65 28.46 13.12
CA GLY A 516 2.35 28.58 11.84
C GLY A 516 3.69 27.83 11.82
N TYR A 517 4.51 28.03 12.86
CA TYR A 517 5.79 27.33 13.00
C TYR A 517 5.62 25.82 13.21
N ALA A 518 4.61 25.38 13.96
CA ALA A 518 4.31 23.96 14.13
C ALA A 518 3.99 23.30 12.79
N LEU A 519 3.14 23.92 11.97
CA LEU A 519 2.77 23.40 10.66
C LEU A 519 3.97 23.33 9.71
N LEU A 520 4.77 24.39 9.67
CA LEU A 520 5.99 24.43 8.85
C LEU A 520 7.02 23.38 9.31
N ALA A 521 7.22 23.24 10.62
CA ALA A 521 8.15 22.27 11.19
C ALA A 521 7.70 20.82 10.92
N MET A 522 6.39 20.52 11.01
CA MET A 522 5.85 19.21 10.68
C MET A 522 6.01 18.89 9.19
N LEU A 523 5.76 19.86 8.29
CA LEU A 523 5.98 19.68 6.85
C LEU A 523 7.47 19.46 6.54
N ALA A 524 8.34 20.28 7.12
CA ALA A 524 9.78 20.13 6.96
C ALA A 524 10.27 18.78 7.47
N ALA A 525 9.79 18.33 8.64
CA ALA A 525 10.11 17.02 9.19
C ALA A 525 9.68 15.88 8.26
N GLU A 526 8.48 15.95 7.66
CA GLU A 526 8.01 14.95 6.68
C GLU A 526 8.90 14.91 5.43
N VAL A 527 9.24 16.08 4.88
CA VAL A 527 10.12 16.17 3.70
C VAL A 527 11.52 15.65 4.01
N VAL A 528 12.09 15.99 5.16
CA VAL A 528 13.42 15.53 5.59
C VAL A 528 13.42 14.03 5.84
N GLU A 529 12.39 13.51 6.51
CA GLU A 529 12.18 12.08 6.72
C GLU A 529 12.16 11.33 5.38
N ASP A 530 11.33 11.77 4.43
CA ASP A 530 11.23 11.19 3.11
C ASP A 530 12.54 11.29 2.33
N PHE A 531 13.26 12.41 2.45
CA PHE A 531 14.55 12.59 1.80
C PHE A 531 15.58 11.60 2.33
N VAL A 532 15.73 11.50 3.66
CA VAL A 532 16.60 10.52 4.33
C VAL A 532 16.24 9.10 3.87
N VAL A 533 14.94 8.84 3.75
CA VAL A 533 14.42 7.52 3.42
C VAL A 533 14.68 7.18 1.95
N LEU A 534 14.20 8.00 1.01
CA LEU A 534 14.25 7.80 -0.42
C LEU A 534 15.68 7.82 -0.98
N TRP A 535 16.57 8.63 -0.40
CA TRP A 535 17.98 8.72 -0.80
C TRP A 535 18.91 7.80 0.00
N GLU A 536 18.32 6.95 0.85
CA GLU A 536 19.04 5.95 1.66
C GLU A 536 20.26 6.58 2.38
N LEU A 537 20.05 7.77 2.95
CA LEU A 537 21.11 8.53 3.64
C LEU A 537 21.57 7.85 4.93
N LEU A 538 20.80 6.88 5.41
CA LEU A 538 21.10 6.03 6.54
C LEU A 538 20.90 4.56 6.14
N PRO A 539 21.67 3.62 6.73
CA PRO A 539 21.52 2.21 6.45
C PRO A 539 20.18 1.68 6.98
N THR A 540 19.61 0.74 6.24
CA THR A 540 18.49 -0.09 6.71
C THR A 540 18.98 -1.06 7.76
N ALA A 541 18.14 -1.34 8.76
CA ALA A 541 18.44 -2.35 9.75
C ALA A 541 18.59 -3.74 9.10
N PRO A 542 19.50 -4.58 9.61
CA PRO A 542 19.68 -5.93 9.10
C PRO A 542 18.43 -6.78 9.36
N ILE A 543 18.17 -7.71 8.47
CA ILE A 543 17.11 -8.71 8.56
C ILE A 543 17.66 -9.87 9.40
N PRO A 544 17.00 -10.24 10.51
CA PRO A 544 17.44 -11.35 11.34
C PRO A 544 17.47 -12.67 10.55
N GLN A 545 18.49 -13.50 10.78
CA GLN A 545 18.70 -14.75 10.06
C GLN A 545 17.52 -15.72 10.19
N GLU A 546 16.83 -15.72 11.33
CA GLU A 546 15.64 -16.54 11.55
C GLU A 546 14.46 -16.12 10.66
N VAL A 547 14.39 -14.86 10.25
CA VAL A 547 13.39 -14.36 9.30
C VAL A 547 13.75 -14.85 7.90
N ILE A 548 15.04 -14.83 7.54
CA ILE A 548 15.53 -15.36 6.26
C ILE A 548 15.22 -16.86 6.14
N TRP A 549 15.53 -17.65 7.18
CA TRP A 549 15.22 -19.08 7.19
C TRP A 549 13.73 -19.39 7.12
N ARG A 550 12.89 -18.57 7.78
CA ARG A 550 11.43 -18.68 7.62
C ARG A 550 11.03 -18.44 6.17
N ASP A 551 11.61 -17.42 5.53
CA ASP A 551 11.28 -17.06 4.16
C ASP A 551 11.77 -18.10 3.15
N GLU A 552 12.91 -18.75 3.40
CA GLU A 552 13.40 -19.91 2.62
C GLU A 552 12.42 -21.09 2.60
N ALA A 553 11.53 -21.18 3.60
CA ALA A 553 10.49 -22.21 3.64
C ALA A 553 9.22 -21.83 2.86
N PHE A 554 9.11 -20.60 2.36
CA PHE A 554 7.97 -20.15 1.56
C PHE A 554 8.27 -20.22 0.06
N ASP A 555 7.21 -20.46 -0.72
CA ASP A 555 7.23 -20.24 -2.16
C ASP A 555 7.16 -18.73 -2.46
N ASN A 556 7.81 -18.31 -3.54
CA ASN A 556 7.89 -16.93 -4.04
C ASN A 556 6.52 -16.28 -4.32
N SER A 557 5.45 -17.08 -4.42
CA SER A 557 4.06 -16.64 -4.51
C SER A 557 3.52 -16.07 -3.18
N THR A 558 4.24 -16.24 -2.06
CA THR A 558 3.73 -15.92 -0.73
C THR A 558 3.77 -14.41 -0.46
N PRO A 559 2.62 -13.75 -0.17
CA PRO A 559 2.55 -12.32 0.13
C PRO A 559 3.16 -11.93 1.48
N LEU A 560 3.55 -12.91 2.29
CA LEU A 560 4.21 -12.71 3.58
C LEU A 560 5.72 -12.73 3.48
N GLN A 561 6.26 -13.32 2.42
CA GLN A 561 7.68 -13.40 2.20
C GLN A 561 8.23 -12.00 2.01
N LEU A 562 9.43 -11.73 2.53
CA LEU A 562 10.12 -10.47 2.36
C LEU A 562 11.24 -10.56 1.34
N VAL A 563 11.92 -11.70 1.31
CA VAL A 563 13.11 -11.95 0.49
C VAL A 563 12.76 -13.01 -0.56
N ALA A 564 13.07 -12.76 -1.83
CA ALA A 564 12.91 -13.77 -2.87
C ALA A 564 13.75 -15.01 -2.55
N VAL A 565 13.29 -16.18 -2.96
CA VAL A 565 13.98 -17.46 -2.77
C VAL A 565 14.41 -18.00 -4.12
N GLU A 566 15.64 -18.49 -4.17
CA GLU A 566 16.24 -19.17 -5.31
C GLU A 566 16.29 -20.68 -5.01
N HIS A 567 16.05 -21.50 -6.03
CA HIS A 567 16.21 -22.94 -5.92
C HIS A 567 17.55 -23.36 -6.54
N CYS A 568 18.49 -23.80 -5.70
CA CYS A 568 19.83 -24.21 -6.10
C CYS A 568 19.99 -25.74 -6.07
N ARG A 569 20.95 -26.29 -6.82
CA ARG A 569 21.25 -27.74 -6.85
C ARG A 569 21.99 -28.18 -5.57
N SER A 570 21.58 -29.31 -4.98
CA SER A 570 22.25 -29.96 -3.84
C SER A 570 23.63 -30.58 -4.17
N SER A 571 24.15 -30.44 -5.40
CA SER A 571 25.29 -31.24 -5.92
C SER A 571 26.67 -30.89 -5.36
N LEU A 572 26.77 -30.05 -4.34
CA LEU A 572 28.01 -29.82 -3.60
C LEU A 572 27.85 -30.46 -2.22
N GLY A 573 28.23 -31.74 -2.14
CA GLY A 573 28.09 -32.57 -0.94
C GLY A 573 28.42 -31.81 0.33
N THR A 574 27.41 -31.64 1.20
CA THR A 574 27.46 -31.18 2.61
C THR A 574 28.24 -29.90 2.98
N ASN A 575 29.09 -29.33 2.13
CA ASN A 575 30.05 -28.28 2.49
C ASN A 575 29.61 -26.88 2.03
N MET A 576 28.87 -26.72 0.91
CA MET A 576 28.36 -25.39 0.52
C MET A 576 27.19 -24.91 1.38
N ALA A 577 26.27 -25.80 1.76
CA ALA A 577 25.20 -25.46 2.70
C ALA A 577 25.74 -25.12 4.11
N ARG A 578 26.89 -25.69 4.49
CA ARG A 578 27.64 -25.29 5.69
C ARG A 578 28.43 -24.00 5.50
N SER A 579 28.96 -23.71 4.31
CA SER A 579 29.69 -22.46 4.01
C SER A 579 28.75 -21.25 3.94
N ALA A 580 27.54 -21.40 3.38
CA ALA A 580 26.51 -20.36 3.43
C ALA A 580 25.89 -20.17 4.84
N ARG A 581 25.98 -21.19 5.71
CA ARG A 581 25.58 -21.13 7.13
C ARG A 581 26.72 -20.81 8.10
N ALA A 582 27.97 -20.84 7.67
CA ALA A 582 29.12 -20.59 8.52
C ALA A 582 29.16 -19.09 8.84
N LYS A 583 29.20 -18.77 10.13
CA LYS A 583 29.48 -17.41 10.58
C LYS A 583 30.76 -16.92 9.88
N PRO A 584 30.83 -15.65 9.44
CA PRO A 584 32.07 -15.06 8.98
C PRO A 584 32.98 -14.87 10.20
N THR A 585 33.61 -15.94 10.66
CA THR A 585 34.74 -15.84 11.58
C THR A 585 35.92 -15.38 10.74
N GLY A 586 36.46 -14.21 11.11
CA GLY A 586 37.63 -13.61 10.47
C GLY A 586 38.79 -14.58 10.36
N ASP A 587 39.64 -14.32 9.38
CA ASP A 587 40.79 -15.12 8.96
C ASP A 587 40.49 -16.37 8.13
N SER A 588 40.34 -16.18 6.83
CA SER A 588 41.42 -16.55 5.90
C SER A 588 41.07 -16.24 4.45
N SER A 589 42.10 -15.79 3.76
CA SER A 589 42.24 -15.47 2.35
C SER A 589 41.66 -16.48 1.35
N ARG A 590 41.07 -15.93 0.27
CA ARG A 590 40.97 -16.52 -1.08
C ARG A 590 40.14 -17.80 -1.25
N VAL A 591 38.85 -17.71 -0.97
CA VAL A 591 37.86 -18.43 -1.78
C VAL A 591 36.85 -17.42 -2.27
N HIS A 592 37.03 -16.92 -3.50
CA HIS A 592 35.99 -16.22 -4.25
C HIS A 592 34.93 -17.24 -4.67
N PRO A 593 33.67 -17.13 -4.25
CA PRO A 593 32.57 -17.69 -5.00
C PRO A 593 32.00 -16.55 -5.87
N ASP A 594 32.78 -16.10 -6.86
CA ASP A 594 32.28 -15.20 -7.91
C ASP A 594 31.51 -15.97 -8.99
N THR A 595 31.45 -17.30 -8.90
CA THR A 595 30.64 -18.10 -9.80
C THR A 595 29.23 -18.28 -9.24
N PHE A 596 28.34 -17.33 -9.57
CA PHE A 596 26.89 -17.55 -9.64
C PHE A 596 26.60 -18.57 -10.76
N ASN A 597 26.96 -19.82 -10.54
CA ASN A 597 26.61 -20.91 -11.44
C ASN A 597 25.17 -21.36 -11.12
N SER A 598 24.20 -20.58 -11.61
CA SER A 598 22.83 -21.07 -11.78
C SER A 598 22.84 -22.15 -12.86
N VAL A 599 22.96 -23.40 -12.43
CA VAL A 599 22.90 -24.58 -13.29
C VAL A 599 21.51 -25.20 -13.12
N CYS A 600 20.64 -25.00 -14.11
CA CYS A 600 19.31 -25.62 -14.15
C CYS A 600 19.37 -27.10 -14.63
N PRO A 601 18.43 -27.96 -14.21
CA PRO A 601 18.61 -29.41 -14.13
C PRO A 601 17.76 -30.23 -15.11
N SER A 602 18.22 -31.46 -15.33
CA SER A 602 17.46 -32.60 -15.86
C SER A 602 17.05 -33.59 -14.75
N MET A 603 16.83 -33.13 -13.51
CA MET A 603 16.74 -34.00 -12.31
C MET A 603 15.49 -33.72 -11.44
N PRO A 604 15.06 -34.70 -10.60
CA PRO A 604 13.86 -34.62 -9.77
C PRO A 604 13.87 -33.46 -8.76
N ALA A 605 12.69 -32.98 -8.36
CA ALA A 605 12.48 -31.89 -7.40
C ALA A 605 13.22 -32.11 -6.06
N ASP A 606 13.46 -33.38 -5.69
CA ASP A 606 14.11 -33.82 -4.45
C ASP A 606 15.58 -33.38 -4.32
N ALA A 607 16.19 -32.86 -5.39
CA ALA A 607 17.59 -32.43 -5.42
C ALA A 607 17.80 -30.91 -5.31
N MET A 608 16.74 -30.12 -5.08
CA MET A 608 16.82 -28.65 -4.98
C MET A 608 16.80 -28.17 -3.52
N ILE A 609 17.66 -27.20 -3.21
CA ILE A 609 17.71 -26.48 -1.94
C ILE A 609 17.20 -25.06 -2.18
N SER A 610 16.22 -24.63 -1.39
CA SER A 610 15.78 -23.24 -1.35
C SER A 610 16.77 -22.40 -0.55
N VAL A 611 17.25 -21.31 -1.14
CA VAL A 611 18.14 -20.34 -0.49
C VAL A 611 17.61 -18.92 -0.72
N ALA A 612 17.82 -18.02 0.24
CA ALA A 612 17.46 -16.62 0.05
C ALA A 612 18.27 -15.98 -1.10
N SER A 613 17.59 -15.24 -1.97
CA SER A 613 18.18 -14.51 -3.08
C SER A 613 19.00 -13.32 -2.56
N LEU A 614 20.31 -13.36 -2.79
CA LEU A 614 21.26 -12.34 -2.36
C LEU A 614 21.76 -11.56 -3.57
N GLY A 615 21.68 -10.23 -3.48
CA GLY A 615 22.31 -9.30 -4.42
C GLY A 615 23.79 -9.02 -4.08
N PRO A 616 24.39 -8.04 -4.79
CA PRO A 616 25.78 -7.65 -4.57
C PRO A 616 25.99 -7.02 -3.18
N HIS A 617 27.26 -6.80 -2.83
CA HIS A 617 27.62 -6.08 -1.62
C HIS A 617 27.17 -4.61 -1.69
N GLN A 618 26.65 -4.09 -0.58
CA GLN A 618 26.27 -2.68 -0.51
C GLN A 618 27.53 -1.82 -0.26
N GLU A 619 28.04 -1.15 -1.28
CA GLU A 619 29.29 -0.38 -1.19
C GLU A 619 29.20 0.76 -0.16
N ARG A 620 28.15 1.58 -0.22
CA ARG A 620 27.99 2.79 0.61
C ARG A 620 28.03 2.52 2.12
N TRP A 621 27.53 1.36 2.55
CA TRP A 621 27.36 1.02 3.97
C TRP A 621 28.07 -0.27 4.38
N ARG A 622 29.01 -0.76 3.55
CA ARG A 622 29.64 -2.07 3.68
C ARG A 622 30.15 -2.37 5.08
N SER A 623 30.86 -1.43 5.71
CA SER A 623 31.43 -1.62 7.05
C SER A 623 30.36 -1.82 8.11
N VAL A 624 29.30 -1.01 8.08
CA VAL A 624 28.20 -1.07 9.07
C VAL A 624 27.37 -2.32 8.85
N THR A 625 26.99 -2.62 7.61
CA THR A 625 26.15 -3.80 7.30
C THR A 625 26.91 -5.10 7.51
N SER A 626 28.22 -5.13 7.23
CA SER A 626 29.09 -6.25 7.55
C SER A 626 29.23 -6.45 9.07
N TRP A 627 29.43 -5.37 9.85
CA TRP A 627 29.48 -5.44 11.31
C TRP A 627 28.18 -6.00 11.91
N LEU A 628 27.04 -5.66 11.29
CA LEU A 628 25.72 -6.14 11.66
C LEU A 628 25.36 -7.53 11.10
N GLY A 629 26.28 -8.18 10.39
CA GLY A 629 26.10 -9.56 9.89
C GLY A 629 25.27 -9.69 8.61
N GLN A 630 25.01 -8.61 7.88
CA GLN A 630 24.31 -8.66 6.59
C GLN A 630 25.08 -7.87 5.51
N PRO A 631 26.21 -8.39 5.01
CA PRO A 631 27.07 -7.66 4.08
C PRO A 631 26.50 -7.54 2.65
N ARG A 632 25.45 -8.29 2.32
CA ARG A 632 24.82 -8.36 0.99
C ARG A 632 23.42 -7.77 1.00
N VAL A 633 23.04 -7.15 -0.12
CA VAL A 633 21.67 -6.66 -0.34
C VAL A 633 20.75 -7.86 -0.53
N LEU A 634 19.55 -7.82 0.04
CA LEU A 634 18.54 -8.87 -0.16
C LEU A 634 17.65 -8.50 -1.35
N ASN A 635 17.37 -9.47 -2.22
CA ASN A 635 16.41 -9.26 -3.29
C ASN A 635 14.99 -9.36 -2.72
N PRO A 636 14.11 -8.40 -3.03
CA PRO A 636 12.80 -8.33 -2.40
C PRO A 636 11.95 -9.47 -2.93
N ALA A 637 11.04 -9.95 -2.10
CA ALA A 637 10.06 -10.91 -2.53
C ALA A 637 9.26 -10.34 -3.71
N LEU A 638 8.88 -11.25 -4.58
CA LEU A 638 8.11 -11.02 -5.78
C LEU A 638 6.94 -10.01 -5.60
N PRO A 639 6.08 -10.10 -4.56
CA PRO A 639 4.97 -9.15 -4.37
C PRO A 639 5.37 -7.67 -4.30
N LEU A 640 6.61 -7.36 -3.89
CA LEU A 640 7.19 -6.01 -3.83
C LEU A 640 7.89 -5.58 -5.12
N HIS A 641 8.06 -6.50 -6.06
CA HIS A 641 8.62 -6.25 -7.38
C HIS A 641 7.54 -5.80 -8.35
N GLY A 642 7.75 -4.64 -8.97
CA GLY A 642 6.84 -4.07 -9.95
C GLY A 642 5.53 -3.59 -9.36
N LEU A 643 5.58 -2.89 -8.22
CA LEU A 643 4.42 -2.27 -7.59
C LEU A 643 3.60 -1.50 -8.63
N ARG A 644 2.29 -1.71 -8.58
CA ARG A 644 1.34 -1.17 -9.55
C ARG A 644 0.78 0.14 -9.07
N GLU A 645 0.82 1.17 -9.90
CA GLU A 645 0.22 2.46 -9.57
C GLU A 645 -1.31 2.32 -9.45
N LEU A 646 -1.87 2.76 -8.33
CA LEU A 646 -3.32 2.81 -8.13
C LEU A 646 -3.95 3.84 -9.08
N PRO A 647 -5.17 3.59 -9.61
CA PRO A 647 -5.86 4.53 -10.48
C PRO A 647 -6.07 5.89 -9.80
N PHE A 648 -6.04 6.97 -10.59
CA PHE A 648 -6.20 8.34 -10.07
C PHE A 648 -7.40 8.51 -9.14
N HIS A 649 -8.58 8.01 -9.53
CA HIS A 649 -9.81 8.15 -8.73
C HIS A 649 -9.70 7.45 -7.36
N ILE A 650 -8.93 6.35 -7.26
CA ILE A 650 -8.65 5.66 -5.99
C ILE A 650 -7.75 6.51 -5.09
N GLN A 651 -6.70 7.10 -5.66
CA GLN A 651 -5.83 7.99 -4.90
C GLN A 651 -6.60 9.24 -4.45
N LEU A 652 -7.44 9.82 -5.32
CA LEU A 652 -8.27 10.98 -5.02
C LEU A 652 -9.21 10.75 -3.84
N GLY A 653 -9.97 9.66 -3.83
CA GLY A 653 -10.86 9.40 -2.69
C GLY A 653 -10.12 8.85 -1.48
N SER A 654 -8.96 8.19 -1.62
CA SER A 654 -8.10 7.88 -0.46
C SER A 654 -7.69 9.17 0.25
N VAL A 655 -7.20 10.16 -0.48
CA VAL A 655 -6.88 11.49 0.07
C VAL A 655 -8.13 12.14 0.66
N GLY A 656 -9.29 12.06 -0.01
CA GLY A 656 -10.55 12.57 0.50
C GLY A 656 -10.92 11.99 1.88
N VAL A 657 -10.86 10.66 2.04
CA VAL A 657 -11.10 10.00 3.33
C VAL A 657 -10.12 10.48 4.41
N MET A 658 -8.84 10.63 4.08
CA MET A 658 -7.82 11.09 5.04
C MET A 658 -8.08 12.53 5.48
N VAL A 659 -8.48 13.37 4.54
CA VAL A 659 -8.84 14.76 4.79
C VAL A 659 -10.09 14.84 5.68
N GLU A 660 -11.10 14.00 5.45
CA GLU A 660 -12.28 13.91 6.34
C GLU A 660 -11.95 13.48 7.76
N VAL A 661 -11.12 12.46 7.90
CA VAL A 661 -10.64 11.99 9.19
C VAL A 661 -9.91 13.12 9.91
N THR A 662 -8.97 13.78 9.22
CA THR A 662 -8.19 14.88 9.79
C THR A 662 -9.10 16.02 10.23
N PHE A 663 -10.09 16.36 9.41
CA PHE A 663 -11.12 17.34 9.73
C PHE A 663 -11.93 16.96 10.98
N GLY A 664 -12.44 15.73 11.03
CA GLY A 664 -13.21 15.26 12.18
C GLY A 664 -12.40 15.32 13.48
N VAL A 665 -11.11 14.99 13.41
CA VAL A 665 -10.19 15.07 14.55
C VAL A 665 -9.92 16.52 14.95
N LEU A 666 -9.67 17.41 13.99
CA LEU A 666 -9.50 18.85 14.28
C LEU A 666 -10.72 19.40 15.00
N PHE A 667 -11.92 19.03 14.57
CA PHE A 667 -13.16 19.45 15.20
C PHE A 667 -13.34 18.91 16.63
N VAL A 668 -12.96 17.65 16.87
CA VAL A 668 -12.95 17.08 18.22
C VAL A 668 -11.95 17.80 19.13
N LEU A 669 -10.76 18.15 18.62
CA LEU A 669 -9.68 18.70 19.45
C LEU A 669 -9.74 20.22 19.64
N LEU A 670 -10.17 20.98 18.64
CA LEU A 670 -10.30 22.44 18.71
C LEU A 670 -11.67 22.88 19.21
N GLY A 671 -12.70 22.04 19.03
CA GLY A 671 -14.09 22.48 19.02
C GLY A 671 -14.47 23.05 17.65
N PRO A 672 -15.65 22.71 17.11
CA PRO A 672 -16.08 23.16 15.78
C PRO A 672 -16.27 24.68 15.71
N GLY A 673 -16.80 25.31 16.76
CA GLY A 673 -16.98 26.76 16.81
C GLY A 673 -15.64 27.50 16.70
N PHE A 674 -14.66 27.09 17.52
CA PHE A 674 -13.32 27.65 17.44
C PHE A 674 -12.68 27.34 16.11
N ALA A 675 -12.79 26.12 15.57
CA ALA A 675 -12.21 25.75 14.28
C ALA A 675 -12.79 26.62 13.14
N LEU A 676 -14.09 26.90 13.14
CA LEU A 676 -14.76 27.72 12.14
C LEU A 676 -14.59 29.24 12.36
N GLY A 677 -14.06 29.66 13.51
CA GLY A 677 -13.93 31.07 13.86
C GLY A 677 -15.24 31.74 14.24
N LEU A 678 -16.18 30.96 14.77
CA LEU A 678 -17.45 31.46 15.31
C LEU A 678 -17.31 31.90 16.77
N VAL A 679 -16.27 31.42 17.47
CA VAL A 679 -15.90 31.82 18.83
C VAL A 679 -14.40 32.12 18.91
N GLU A 680 -14.03 33.06 19.78
CA GLU A 680 -12.65 33.45 20.03
C GLU A 680 -11.93 32.45 20.95
N ASP A 681 -12.63 31.90 21.93
CA ASP A 681 -12.09 30.90 22.86
C ASP A 681 -12.18 29.49 22.28
N SER A 682 -11.13 28.69 22.49
CA SER A 682 -11.16 27.26 22.23
C SER A 682 -11.80 26.51 23.40
N CYS A 683 -12.36 25.32 23.19
CA CYS A 683 -12.84 24.47 24.30
C CYS A 683 -11.72 24.23 25.33
N ALA A 684 -10.47 24.18 24.87
CA ALA A 684 -9.28 24.02 25.70
C ALA A 684 -9.01 25.22 26.64
N SER A 685 -9.33 26.46 26.23
CA SER A 685 -9.07 27.65 27.07
C SER A 685 -10.12 27.85 28.17
N ARG A 686 -11.31 27.25 28.03
CA ARG A 686 -12.41 27.37 29.01
C ARG A 686 -12.37 26.35 30.14
N GLY A 687 -11.43 25.39 30.13
CA GLY A 687 -11.36 24.34 31.14
C GLY A 687 -12.56 23.39 31.17
N GLN A 688 -13.48 23.50 30.19
CA GLN A 688 -14.56 22.54 29.97
C GLN A 688 -13.98 21.25 29.42
N THR A 689 -13.51 20.41 30.34
CA THR A 689 -12.99 19.06 30.08
C THR A 689 -14.07 17.99 30.18
N ASP A 690 -15.35 18.38 30.31
CA ASP A 690 -16.44 17.42 30.29
C ASP A 690 -16.36 16.64 28.98
N ALA A 691 -16.10 15.34 29.08
CA ALA A 691 -16.02 14.45 27.94
C ALA A 691 -17.28 14.58 27.06
N GLU A 692 -18.41 14.94 27.65
CA GLU A 692 -19.65 15.26 26.93
C GLU A 692 -19.49 16.37 25.90
N SER A 693 -18.73 17.45 26.14
CA SER A 693 -18.55 18.53 25.15
C SER A 693 -17.66 18.12 23.96
N LEU A 694 -16.79 17.12 24.17
CA LEU A 694 -16.00 16.50 23.11
C LEU A 694 -16.84 15.57 22.22
N PHE A 695 -17.88 14.95 22.80
CA PHE A 695 -18.74 13.97 22.14
C PHE A 695 -20.11 14.51 21.71
N PHE A 696 -20.53 15.67 22.19
CA PHE A 696 -21.82 16.29 21.90
C PHE A 696 -21.66 17.80 21.81
N TRP A 697 -22.17 18.37 20.72
CA TRP A 697 -22.02 19.82 20.47
C TRP A 697 -23.32 20.57 20.76
N SER A 698 -23.18 21.80 21.25
CA SER A 698 -24.29 22.74 21.41
C SER A 698 -24.85 23.16 20.04
N ILE A 699 -26.15 23.46 20.01
CA ILE A 699 -26.85 23.99 18.82
C ILE A 699 -27.60 25.27 19.22
N PRO A 700 -27.33 26.43 18.57
CA PRO A 700 -26.23 26.66 17.62
C PRO A 700 -24.86 26.42 18.26
N LEU A 701 -23.77 26.39 17.49
CA LEU A 701 -22.42 26.15 18.03
C LEU A 701 -22.02 27.35 18.92
N SER A 702 -22.50 27.37 20.16
CA SER A 702 -22.33 28.46 21.12
C SER A 702 -21.77 27.87 22.41
N CYS A 703 -20.52 27.41 22.38
CA CYS A 703 -19.75 26.98 23.55
C CYS A 703 -18.26 27.15 23.27
#